data_AF-A0A1C6P0K8-F1
#
_entry.id   AF-A0A1C6P0K8-F1
#
_cell.length_a   1.000
_cell.length_b   1.000
_cell.length_c   1.000
_cell.angle_alpha   90.00
_cell.angle_beta   90.00
_cell.angle_gamma   90.00
#
_symmetry.space_group_name_H-M   'P 1'
#
loop_
_entity.id
_entity.type
_entity.pdbx_description
1 polymer ?
#
loop_
_entity_poly.entity_id
_entity_poly.type
_entity_poly.pdbx_seq_one_letter_code
_entity_poly.pdbx_strand_id
1 'polypeptide(L)'
;MRGRGVWSVGKIGRGGRGSGAGARARVAGTTALAAAVIGGLLGGAPGAQAAPADPAIGTPEQPDRPAGAGRTPAVWPRPQSMHELGAAVPLSGEAALVAAPDTDPYALDVLRGLLRDAGVHTVRTLAPGDRLPAAGPVIRVGGEQAADALRALRAPARGDLPSGGYRLAVGQVAGRDTVALDGVGPDGLFHAAQTLRQLVTDRDQGEASRSDSGRGGGGRRVGGGRQLASVTVRDWPGTAVRGTTEGFFGQPWSRPQRLAQLDFMGRTKQNHYLYAPGDDPYRQARWRDPYPAEQRADFRALAERARANHVTLGWALAPGQALCFSSEEDLRALRRKVDAMWALGVRSFQLQFQDVSYSEWHCDDDQDTFGAGPRAAAKAQARVANALAAHLAERHPQAPPLSLMPTEYYQDGSTAYRSALSDELGDRVEVAWTGVGVVPRTITGGELSTARQAFGHPLVTMDNYPVNDYAPDRIFLGPYRGREPAVATGSSALFANAMEQPLASRIPLFTAADYAWNPRNYRPAESWEAAVDDLAGGDPRARAALRALAGNDSSSVLDRSESKYLRVLINRFWAAREAATNHGRPGRDADLAKAARALRNAFRTMSSAPDDLHADLAAEVRPWAEQLARYGSAGVHAVDTLMAQAHDDGDTAWSAQRTAQRLRKEIGRSPATVGKGVLAPFLERAMTEADAWTGARHETPRPDGKDAGPTSLTVPFERARRLAAVTALTEPGPAAGAVSLEAHVPGEGWRRLGRLSVTGWTESRTPRLRADAVRLTWANGTKAPSVKALTPWFEDTPPAGLELSRKEADAQNGGSATVDALIFSRRPGDIHEKLTVKAPKGFTVHAPKEVTAPRGGTATVRITVDVPEDARSGTYEIPVDFGGAEQTLTVRTYPPTGGKDLARGTVATSSGDETPDFPASAATDGDPRTRWSSTAEDGAWLQFALAHPTRLGRLVLNWQDAYASGYRVQVSPDGRTWRTAATVRDGKGGRESVRMDARDARFVRIQGDKRATRFGYSLWSVEAYAVTEPGGQDRPGGEGKPGGEDGSGDKDQPAGSGKR
;
A
#
# COMPACT_ATOMS: atom_id res chain seq x y z
N MET A 1 -36.34 -32.84 -9.95
CA MET A 1 -35.96 -33.94 -10.87
C MET A 1 -34.58 -33.64 -11.43
N ARG A 2 -33.73 -34.68 -11.46
CA ARG A 2 -32.29 -34.62 -11.75
C ARG A 2 -32.02 -34.57 -13.26
N GLY A 3 -30.95 -33.89 -13.67
CA GLY A 3 -30.34 -34.05 -14.99
C GLY A 3 -28.85 -33.79 -14.92
N ARG A 4 -28.08 -34.87 -14.74
CA ARG A 4 -26.60 -34.92 -14.80
C ARG A 4 -26.14 -34.89 -16.25
N GLY A 5 -24.94 -34.35 -16.50
CA GLY A 5 -24.18 -34.57 -17.74
C GLY A 5 -22.73 -34.14 -17.54
N VAL A 6 -21.80 -35.06 -17.78
CA VAL A 6 -20.42 -35.08 -17.28
C VAL A 6 -19.52 -35.46 -18.47
N TRP A 7 -18.35 -34.80 -18.60
CA TRP A 7 -17.11 -35.22 -19.31
C TRP A 7 -17.17 -35.21 -20.86
N SER A 8 -16.10 -35.04 -21.67
CA SER A 8 -14.64 -35.03 -21.51
C SER A 8 -13.96 -34.55 -22.81
N VAL A 9 -12.78 -33.91 -22.66
CA VAL A 9 -11.53 -33.97 -23.45
C VAL A 9 -11.55 -34.26 -24.97
N GLY A 10 -10.86 -33.40 -25.74
CA GLY A 10 -10.31 -33.76 -27.06
C GLY A 10 -9.49 -32.63 -27.72
N LYS A 11 -8.16 -32.77 -27.71
CA LYS A 11 -7.19 -31.91 -28.44
C LYS A 11 -7.18 -32.21 -29.95
N ILE A 12 -6.52 -31.29 -30.67
CA ILE A 12 -5.71 -31.44 -31.91
C ILE A 12 -6.39 -30.89 -33.18
N GLY A 13 -5.69 -29.96 -33.84
CA GLY A 13 -5.57 -30.02 -35.31
C GLY A 13 -5.76 -28.74 -36.10
N ARG A 14 -4.66 -28.00 -36.26
CA ARG A 14 -4.23 -27.21 -37.45
C ARG A 14 -5.27 -26.86 -38.54
N GLY A 15 -5.27 -25.58 -38.90
CA GLY A 15 -5.01 -25.19 -40.29
C GLY A 15 -5.94 -24.13 -40.91
N GLY A 16 -5.37 -22.95 -41.20
CA GLY A 16 -5.48 -22.40 -42.55
C GLY A 16 -6.48 -21.27 -42.84
N ARG A 17 -5.95 -20.05 -42.83
CA ARG A 17 -6.06 -18.98 -43.85
C ARG A 17 -7.41 -18.32 -44.17
N GLY A 18 -7.33 -16.99 -44.24
CA GLY A 18 -8.10 -16.14 -45.18
C GLY A 18 -8.85 -15.01 -44.46
N SER A 19 -8.21 -13.85 -44.25
CA SER A 19 -8.53 -12.58 -44.92
C SER A 19 -9.84 -11.92 -44.43
N GLY A 20 -9.89 -10.68 -43.98
CA GLY A 20 -8.94 -9.58 -44.02
C GLY A 20 -9.68 -8.31 -43.57
N ALA A 21 -8.90 -7.23 -43.39
CA ALA A 21 -9.30 -5.86 -43.07
C ALA A 21 -9.97 -5.67 -41.68
N GLY A 22 -9.41 -4.94 -40.73
CA GLY A 22 -8.39 -3.90 -40.81
C GLY A 22 -8.98 -2.58 -40.33
N ALA A 23 -8.19 -1.94 -39.47
CA ALA A 23 -8.19 -0.50 -39.20
C ALA A 23 -9.29 0.03 -38.26
N ARG A 24 -9.00 0.92 -37.31
CA ARG A 24 -7.75 1.48 -36.75
C ARG A 24 -8.21 2.54 -35.74
N ALA A 25 -7.43 2.70 -34.66
CA ALA A 25 -7.02 3.97 -34.07
C ALA A 25 -8.12 4.91 -33.49
N ARG A 26 -7.87 5.73 -32.47
CA ARG A 26 -6.64 6.13 -31.78
C ARG A 26 -7.07 6.69 -30.43
N VAL A 27 -6.35 6.27 -29.40
CA VAL A 27 -6.10 7.06 -28.18
C VAL A 27 -5.16 8.20 -28.57
N ALA A 28 -5.41 9.40 -28.05
CA ALA A 28 -4.42 10.46 -27.97
C ALA A 28 -4.39 10.95 -26.52
N GLY A 29 -3.19 10.97 -25.94
CA GLY A 29 -2.94 11.41 -24.58
C GLY A 29 -2.27 12.77 -24.46
N THR A 30 -2.24 13.23 -23.21
CA THR A 30 -1.11 13.86 -22.50
C THR A 30 -0.53 15.21 -22.93
N THR A 31 -0.78 16.19 -22.04
CA THR A 31 0.16 17.16 -21.40
C THR A 31 0.86 18.25 -22.22
N ALA A 32 0.70 19.50 -21.77
CA ALA A 32 1.80 20.47 -21.69
C ALA A 32 1.51 21.58 -20.65
N LEU A 33 2.54 21.88 -19.85
CA LEU A 33 2.70 23.03 -18.94
C LEU A 33 3.66 24.02 -19.62
N ALA A 34 3.33 25.32 -19.65
CA ALA A 34 4.29 26.42 -19.74
C ALA A 34 3.66 27.75 -19.26
N ALA A 35 4.36 28.44 -18.35
CA ALA A 35 4.15 29.81 -17.85
C ALA A 35 4.89 30.83 -18.76
N ALA A 36 4.71 32.16 -18.83
CA ALA A 36 3.86 33.19 -18.22
C ALA A 36 3.94 34.46 -19.13
N VAL A 37 3.03 35.44 -18.96
CA VAL A 37 3.23 36.92 -18.84
C VAL A 37 1.97 37.71 -19.26
N ILE A 38 1.37 38.36 -18.26
CA ILE A 38 0.67 39.66 -18.15
C ILE A 38 -0.08 40.26 -19.37
N GLY A 39 -1.37 40.53 -19.16
CA GLY A 39 -2.15 41.55 -19.88
C GLY A 39 -3.65 41.47 -19.54
N GLY A 40 -4.16 42.41 -18.72
CA GLY A 40 -5.55 42.41 -18.25
C GLY A 40 -6.56 43.05 -19.20
N LEU A 41 -7.86 42.75 -18.98
CA LEU A 41 -9.01 43.69 -18.90
C LEU A 41 -10.37 42.94 -18.96
N LEU A 42 -11.18 43.15 -17.91
CA LEU A 42 -12.66 43.24 -17.84
C LEU A 42 -13.58 42.03 -18.19
N GLY A 43 -14.38 41.62 -17.20
CA GLY A 43 -15.65 40.87 -17.37
C GLY A 43 -15.98 39.96 -16.17
N GLY A 44 -16.88 40.40 -15.28
CA GLY A 44 -17.06 39.86 -13.93
C GLY A 44 -17.83 38.54 -13.77
N ALA A 45 -17.45 37.78 -12.73
CA ALA A 45 -18.21 36.70 -12.12
C ALA A 45 -18.27 36.92 -10.58
N PRO A 46 -19.33 36.50 -9.86
CA PRO A 46 -19.48 36.77 -8.43
C PRO A 46 -18.46 36.00 -7.58
N GLY A 47 -18.03 36.63 -6.49
CA GLY A 47 -16.78 36.35 -5.79
C GLY A 47 -16.66 35.00 -5.08
N ALA A 48 -15.55 34.32 -5.36
CA ALA A 48 -14.93 33.37 -4.44
C ALA A 48 -14.38 34.13 -3.23
N GLN A 49 -14.76 33.72 -2.02
CA GLN A 49 -14.20 34.27 -0.78
C GLN A 49 -12.70 33.97 -0.71
N ALA A 50 -11.89 35.02 -0.71
CA ALA A 50 -10.45 34.94 -0.52
C ALA A 50 -10.11 34.42 0.88
N ALA A 51 -9.15 33.50 0.96
CA ALA A 51 -8.58 33.03 2.21
C ALA A 51 -7.90 34.19 2.97
N PRO A 52 -7.98 34.28 4.32
CA PRO A 52 -7.18 35.21 5.09
C PRO A 52 -5.69 34.87 4.96
N ALA A 53 -4.83 35.89 4.90
CA ALA A 53 -3.39 35.76 4.76
C ALA A 53 -2.74 35.04 5.97
N ASP A 54 -1.76 34.19 5.68
CA ASP A 54 -0.92 33.47 6.66
C ASP A 54 -0.17 34.44 7.60
N PRO A 55 -0.03 34.13 8.90
CA PRO A 55 0.95 34.81 9.73
C PRO A 55 2.37 34.35 9.37
N ALA A 56 3.27 35.33 9.27
CA ALA A 56 4.65 35.20 8.84
C ALA A 56 5.51 34.27 9.72
N ILE A 57 6.53 33.67 9.09
CA ILE A 57 7.57 32.84 9.71
C ILE A 57 8.52 33.74 10.54
N GLY A 58 8.58 33.53 11.86
CA GLY A 58 9.52 34.18 12.78
C GLY A 58 9.04 34.17 14.25
N THR A 59 9.73 33.41 15.10
CA THR A 59 9.51 32.96 16.50
C THR A 59 9.15 34.05 17.57
N PRO A 60 8.66 33.69 18.79
CA PRO A 60 9.54 33.23 19.89
C PRO A 60 9.02 32.04 20.72
N GLU A 61 9.97 31.43 21.43
CA GLU A 61 9.81 30.34 22.41
C GLU A 61 8.61 30.52 23.35
N GLN A 62 7.87 29.45 23.56
CA GLN A 62 6.78 29.39 24.52
C GLN A 62 7.37 29.33 25.95
N PRO A 63 6.99 30.23 26.86
CA PRO A 63 7.47 30.20 28.24
C PRO A 63 6.94 28.97 28.98
N ASP A 64 7.78 28.43 29.87
CA ASP A 64 7.54 27.27 30.72
C ASP A 64 6.12 27.23 31.31
N ARG A 65 5.40 26.14 31.06
CA ARG A 65 4.06 25.88 31.64
C ARG A 65 4.17 25.22 33.02
N PRO A 66 3.38 25.65 34.01
CA PRO A 66 3.20 24.91 35.26
C PRO A 66 2.52 23.56 35.00
N ALA A 67 3.10 22.48 35.53
CA ALA A 67 2.51 21.15 35.54
C ALA A 67 1.30 21.13 36.49
N GLY A 68 0.10 20.89 35.95
CA GLY A 68 -1.14 20.80 36.73
C GLY A 68 -2.45 20.81 35.93
N ALA A 69 -2.41 21.08 34.62
CA ALA A 69 -3.57 21.06 33.75
C ALA A 69 -3.80 19.65 33.17
N GLY A 70 -5.02 19.11 33.32
CA GLY A 70 -5.43 17.87 32.65
C GLY A 70 -5.23 18.01 31.13
N ARG A 71 -4.54 17.05 30.51
CA ARG A 71 -4.22 17.10 29.07
C ARG A 71 -5.49 17.20 28.22
N THR A 72 -5.54 18.18 27.32
CA THR A 72 -6.59 18.27 26.29
C THR A 72 -6.58 16.99 25.43
N PRO A 73 -7.70 16.24 25.35
CA PRO A 73 -7.78 15.01 24.57
C PRO A 73 -7.80 15.30 23.07
N ALA A 74 -7.45 14.30 22.25
CA ALA A 74 -7.63 14.39 20.80
C ALA A 74 -9.13 14.33 20.45
N VAL A 75 -9.55 15.12 19.46
CA VAL A 75 -10.93 15.21 18.98
C VAL A 75 -10.99 14.80 17.51
N TRP A 76 -12.00 14.00 17.16
CA TRP A 76 -12.22 13.44 15.83
C TRP A 76 -13.68 13.59 15.36
N PRO A 77 -13.95 13.93 14.09
CA PRO A 77 -13.01 14.49 13.13
C PRO A 77 -12.22 15.69 13.65
N ARG A 78 -10.99 15.85 13.17
CA ARG A 78 -10.06 16.86 13.65
C ARG A 78 -10.66 18.26 13.45
N PRO A 79 -10.82 19.05 14.52
CA PRO A 79 -11.41 20.37 14.40
C PRO A 79 -10.51 21.31 13.59
N GLN A 80 -11.12 22.29 12.92
CA GLN A 80 -10.39 23.32 12.18
C GLN A 80 -9.52 24.18 13.09
N SER A 81 -10.04 24.54 14.28
CA SER A 81 -9.31 25.25 15.33
C SER A 81 -9.75 24.76 16.72
N MET A 82 -8.77 24.47 17.57
CA MET A 82 -8.96 24.17 18.98
C MET A 82 -7.79 24.72 19.79
N HIS A 83 -8.08 25.47 20.85
CA HIS A 83 -7.09 26.08 21.73
C HIS A 83 -7.42 25.77 23.18
N GLU A 84 -6.40 25.41 23.97
CA GLU A 84 -6.52 25.16 25.40
C GLU A 84 -6.58 26.48 26.18
N LEU A 85 -7.49 26.58 27.16
CA LEU A 85 -7.71 27.79 27.95
C LEU A 85 -7.13 27.72 29.38
N GLY A 86 -7.01 26.52 29.97
CA GLY A 86 -6.49 26.36 31.33
C GLY A 86 -7.17 25.24 32.13
N ALA A 87 -7.77 25.58 33.27
CA ALA A 87 -8.30 24.61 34.23
C ALA A 87 -9.55 23.90 33.71
N ALA A 88 -9.54 22.56 33.76
CA ALA A 88 -10.66 21.71 33.37
C ALA A 88 -11.91 21.96 34.24
N VAL A 89 -13.09 21.79 33.63
CA VAL A 89 -14.38 21.99 34.29
C VAL A 89 -14.85 20.70 34.99
N PRO A 90 -15.03 20.71 36.33
CA PRO A 90 -15.65 19.60 37.07
C PRO A 90 -16.97 19.13 36.48
N LEU A 91 -17.19 17.83 36.39
CA LEU A 91 -18.52 17.25 36.26
C LEU A 91 -18.84 16.50 37.56
N SER A 92 -19.70 17.07 38.42
CA SER A 92 -20.08 16.43 39.70
C SER A 92 -21.48 16.83 40.15
N GLY A 93 -22.28 15.83 40.57
CA GLY A 93 -23.53 16.02 41.30
C GLY A 93 -24.68 16.58 40.45
N GLU A 94 -24.65 17.87 40.17
CA GLU A 94 -25.70 18.62 39.46
C GLU A 94 -25.10 19.51 38.34
N ALA A 95 -25.82 19.66 37.24
CA ALA A 95 -25.52 20.63 36.18
C ALA A 95 -26.79 21.33 35.67
N ALA A 96 -26.65 22.58 35.24
CA ALA A 96 -27.72 23.35 34.60
C ALA A 96 -27.53 23.37 33.09
N LEU A 97 -28.56 22.97 32.34
CA LEU A 97 -28.62 23.02 30.88
C LEU A 97 -29.59 24.13 30.46
N VAL A 98 -29.06 25.25 29.99
CA VAL A 98 -29.83 26.42 29.56
C VAL A 98 -30.00 26.37 28.04
N ALA A 99 -31.23 26.17 27.58
CA ALA A 99 -31.57 26.04 26.17
C ALA A 99 -32.96 26.64 25.90
N ALA A 100 -33.13 27.28 24.75
CA ALA A 100 -34.45 27.76 24.31
C ALA A 100 -35.38 26.57 23.96
N PRO A 101 -36.71 26.72 24.06
CA PRO A 101 -37.66 25.62 23.81
C PRO A 101 -37.56 24.98 22.41
N ASP A 102 -37.12 25.74 21.42
CA ASP A 102 -36.94 25.35 20.01
C ASP A 102 -35.51 24.86 19.69
N THR A 103 -34.65 24.74 20.69
CA THR A 103 -33.30 24.18 20.53
C THR A 103 -33.38 22.75 20.03
N ASP A 104 -32.50 22.37 19.12
CA ASP A 104 -32.42 21.03 18.55
C ASP A 104 -32.46 19.94 19.66
N PRO A 105 -33.53 19.12 19.71
CA PRO A 105 -33.70 18.14 20.77
C PRO A 105 -32.62 17.06 20.74
N TYR A 106 -32.03 16.76 19.58
CA TYR A 106 -31.00 15.73 19.46
C TYR A 106 -29.66 16.18 20.01
N ALA A 107 -29.25 17.41 19.75
CA ALA A 107 -28.12 18.00 20.46
C ALA A 107 -28.33 17.98 21.98
N LEU A 108 -29.53 18.32 22.47
CA LEU A 108 -29.82 18.27 23.91
C LEU A 108 -29.75 16.84 24.47
N ASP A 109 -30.20 15.83 23.74
CA ASP A 109 -30.11 14.44 24.16
C ASP A 109 -28.67 13.94 24.24
N VAL A 110 -27.80 14.32 23.28
CA VAL A 110 -26.36 14.06 23.35
C VAL A 110 -25.75 14.71 24.60
N LEU A 111 -26.08 15.98 24.88
CA LEU A 111 -25.56 16.69 26.06
C LEU A 111 -26.03 16.06 27.37
N ARG A 112 -27.32 15.68 27.47
CA ARG A 112 -27.85 14.98 28.65
C ARG A 112 -27.19 13.62 28.84
N GLY A 113 -27.02 12.86 27.77
CA GLY A 113 -26.32 11.58 27.77
C GLY A 113 -24.89 11.73 28.29
N LEU A 114 -24.13 12.66 27.71
CA LEU A 114 -22.78 13.00 28.16
C LEU A 114 -22.72 13.32 29.65
N LEU A 115 -23.59 14.21 30.15
CA LEU A 115 -23.57 14.61 31.56
C LEU A 115 -23.85 13.40 32.48
N ARG A 116 -24.82 12.56 32.13
CA ARG A 116 -25.15 11.34 32.90
C ARG A 116 -24.00 10.34 32.88
N ASP A 117 -23.43 10.06 31.71
CA ASP A 117 -22.29 9.13 31.54
C ASP A 117 -21.04 9.63 32.29
N ALA A 118 -20.91 10.95 32.43
CA ALA A 118 -19.86 11.57 33.21
C ALA A 118 -20.12 11.58 34.73
N GLY A 119 -21.25 11.06 35.21
CA GLY A 119 -21.59 10.96 36.64
C GLY A 119 -22.36 12.16 37.20
N VAL A 120 -22.95 13.02 36.37
CA VAL A 120 -23.90 14.04 36.82
C VAL A 120 -25.27 13.38 37.05
N HIS A 121 -25.72 13.37 38.30
CA HIS A 121 -26.97 12.69 38.69
C HIS A 121 -28.21 13.57 38.49
N THR A 122 -28.06 14.89 38.56
CA THR A 122 -29.16 15.85 38.36
C THR A 122 -28.83 16.82 37.23
N VAL A 123 -29.62 16.81 36.15
CA VAL A 123 -29.50 17.78 35.05
C VAL A 123 -30.77 18.64 35.02
N ARG A 124 -30.67 19.91 35.43
CA ARG A 124 -31.81 20.85 35.38
C ARG A 124 -31.83 21.54 34.02
N THR A 125 -32.90 21.31 33.23
CA THR A 125 -33.11 22.06 31.98
C THR A 125 -33.86 23.36 32.31
N LEU A 126 -33.31 24.49 31.87
CA LEU A 126 -33.80 25.83 32.20
C LEU A 126 -33.98 26.65 30.92
N ALA A 127 -34.98 27.54 30.90
CA ALA A 127 -35.14 28.50 29.83
C ALA A 127 -34.13 29.65 29.97
N PRO A 128 -33.77 30.35 28.87
CA PRO A 128 -32.92 31.52 28.95
C PRO A 128 -33.52 32.59 29.89
N GLY A 129 -32.81 32.92 30.97
CA GLY A 129 -33.21 33.95 31.94
C GLY A 129 -33.70 33.40 33.28
N ASP A 130 -33.97 32.09 33.35
CA ASP A 130 -34.32 31.41 34.59
C ASP A 130 -33.18 31.51 35.62
N ARG A 131 -33.57 31.47 36.91
CA ARG A 131 -32.61 31.49 38.02
C ARG A 131 -31.75 30.22 38.03
N LEU A 132 -30.44 30.40 37.87
CA LEU A 132 -29.46 29.31 37.90
C LEU A 132 -29.30 28.71 39.30
N PRO A 133 -29.00 27.40 39.41
CA PRO A 133 -28.70 26.76 40.68
C PRO A 133 -27.38 27.28 41.28
N ALA A 134 -27.28 27.24 42.62
CA ALA A 134 -26.15 27.80 43.36
C ALA A 134 -24.82 27.06 43.09
N ALA A 135 -24.85 25.78 42.70
CA ALA A 135 -23.67 24.95 42.44
C ALA A 135 -23.77 24.17 41.12
N GLY A 136 -22.64 23.66 40.62
CA GLY A 136 -22.56 22.85 39.40
C GLY A 136 -22.32 23.63 38.09
N PRO A 137 -21.74 23.03 37.05
CA PRO A 137 -21.47 23.72 35.80
C PRO A 137 -22.75 24.15 35.08
N VAL A 138 -22.65 25.25 34.31
CA VAL A 138 -23.74 25.78 33.47
C VAL A 138 -23.42 25.54 32.00
N ILE A 139 -24.27 24.79 31.32
CA ILE A 139 -24.17 24.48 29.89
C ILE A 139 -25.17 25.38 29.16
N ARG A 140 -24.67 26.35 28.39
CA ARG A 140 -25.46 27.31 27.61
C ARG A 140 -25.48 26.89 26.15
N VAL A 141 -26.67 26.71 25.59
CA VAL A 141 -26.87 26.09 24.28
C VAL A 141 -27.64 27.05 23.38
N GLY A 142 -26.95 27.64 22.41
CA GLY A 142 -27.52 28.60 21.46
C GLY A 142 -27.96 29.92 22.08
N GLY A 143 -28.37 30.85 21.22
CA GLY A 143 -28.91 32.15 21.62
C GLY A 143 -27.88 33.12 22.24
N GLU A 144 -28.39 34.26 22.71
CA GLU A 144 -27.57 35.39 23.20
C GLU A 144 -26.70 35.01 24.42
N GLN A 145 -27.26 34.25 25.37
CA GLN A 145 -26.52 33.85 26.57
C GLN A 145 -25.33 32.91 26.27
N ALA A 146 -25.46 32.03 25.27
CA ALA A 146 -24.33 31.23 24.82
C ALA A 146 -23.31 32.11 24.08
N ALA A 147 -23.77 33.05 23.26
CA ALA A 147 -22.89 34.00 22.55
C ALA A 147 -22.08 34.89 23.52
N ASP A 148 -22.69 35.37 24.60
CA ASP A 148 -22.01 36.12 25.67
C ASP A 148 -20.95 35.29 26.38
N ALA A 149 -21.28 34.06 26.77
CA ALA A 149 -20.33 33.17 27.40
C ALA A 149 -19.17 32.82 26.46
N LEU A 150 -19.45 32.57 25.17
CA LEU A 150 -18.42 32.37 24.15
C LEU A 150 -17.50 33.60 24.00
N ARG A 151 -18.06 34.83 24.04
CA ARG A 151 -17.26 36.07 24.03
C ARG A 151 -16.40 36.20 25.29
N ALA A 152 -16.96 35.93 26.46
CA ALA A 152 -16.23 35.99 27.74
C ALA A 152 -15.07 34.99 27.78
N LEU A 153 -15.26 33.80 27.20
CA LEU A 153 -14.24 32.76 27.06
C LEU A 153 -13.29 32.99 25.86
N ARG A 154 -13.38 34.13 25.19
CA ARG A 154 -12.55 34.51 24.02
C ARG A 154 -12.62 33.51 22.86
N ALA A 155 -13.74 32.80 22.72
CA ALA A 155 -13.95 31.90 21.59
C ALA A 155 -13.98 32.71 20.28
N PRO A 156 -13.24 32.30 19.23
CA PRO A 156 -13.22 32.99 17.93
C PRO A 156 -14.63 33.28 17.42
N ALA A 157 -14.84 34.44 16.78
CA ALA A 157 -16.18 34.90 16.39
C ALA A 157 -16.89 33.95 15.40
N ARG A 158 -18.23 34.03 15.36
CA ARG A 158 -19.08 33.27 14.43
C ARG A 158 -18.70 33.56 12.98
N GLY A 159 -18.70 34.82 12.57
CA GLY A 159 -18.21 35.24 11.24
C GLY A 159 -18.86 34.44 10.10
N ASP A 160 -18.01 33.89 9.24
CA ASP A 160 -18.31 33.18 7.99
C ASP A 160 -18.53 31.66 8.15
N LEU A 161 -18.88 31.16 9.34
CA LEU A 161 -19.10 29.73 9.53
C LEU A 161 -20.20 29.20 8.59
N PRO A 162 -19.94 28.17 7.78
CA PRO A 162 -20.94 27.56 6.92
C PRO A 162 -21.95 26.73 7.72
N SER A 163 -23.03 26.30 7.06
CA SER A 163 -23.98 25.35 7.64
C SER A 163 -23.27 24.08 8.15
N GLY A 164 -23.63 23.63 9.35
CA GLY A 164 -22.94 22.55 10.06
C GLY A 164 -21.71 23.00 10.86
N GLY A 165 -21.28 24.25 10.73
CA GLY A 165 -20.22 24.86 11.54
C GLY A 165 -20.70 25.27 12.93
N TYR A 166 -19.77 25.37 13.88
CA TYR A 166 -20.08 25.69 15.27
C TYR A 166 -18.91 26.31 16.03
N ARG A 167 -19.24 26.84 17.20
CA ARG A 167 -18.31 27.31 18.23
C ARG A 167 -18.63 26.60 19.54
N LEU A 168 -17.59 26.26 20.27
CA LEU A 168 -17.68 25.63 21.58
C LEU A 168 -16.62 26.23 22.49
N ALA A 169 -16.97 26.52 23.74
CA ALA A 169 -15.99 26.86 24.76
C ALA A 169 -16.32 26.20 26.09
N VAL A 170 -15.28 25.79 26.81
CA VAL A 170 -15.33 25.17 28.14
C VAL A 170 -14.34 25.93 29.02
N GLY A 171 -14.82 26.54 30.11
CA GLY A 171 -13.97 27.28 31.04
C GLY A 171 -14.77 27.91 32.16
N GLN A 172 -14.32 29.07 32.65
CA GLN A 172 -15.03 29.83 33.69
C GLN A 172 -15.46 31.21 33.20
N VAL A 173 -16.72 31.56 33.47
CA VAL A 173 -17.27 32.90 33.22
C VAL A 173 -17.70 33.48 34.56
N ALA A 174 -17.13 34.63 34.94
CA ALA A 174 -17.36 35.27 36.24
C ALA A 174 -17.21 34.31 37.45
N GLY A 175 -16.16 33.46 37.42
CA GLY A 175 -15.87 32.47 38.47
C GLY A 175 -16.78 31.24 38.47
N ARG A 176 -17.68 31.09 37.49
CA ARG A 176 -18.56 29.93 37.35
C ARG A 176 -18.14 29.04 36.18
N ASP A 177 -17.97 27.75 36.46
CA ASP A 177 -17.76 26.72 35.44
C ASP A 177 -18.88 26.75 34.39
N THR A 178 -18.49 26.98 33.15
CA THR A 178 -19.41 27.27 32.04
C THR A 178 -18.97 26.52 30.78
N VAL A 179 -19.93 25.89 30.13
CA VAL A 179 -19.82 25.39 28.76
C VAL A 179 -20.76 26.22 27.90
N ALA A 180 -20.30 26.67 26.74
CA ALA A 180 -21.12 27.43 25.79
C ALA A 180 -20.99 26.83 24.40
N LEU A 181 -22.12 26.54 23.75
CA LEU A 181 -22.21 25.99 22.39
C LEU A 181 -23.08 26.91 21.52
N ASP A 182 -22.63 27.20 20.30
CA ASP A 182 -23.38 27.92 19.28
C ASP A 182 -23.15 27.27 17.92
N GLY A 183 -24.20 27.11 17.11
CA GLY A 183 -24.17 26.34 15.86
C GLY A 183 -24.82 27.08 14.70
N VAL A 184 -24.38 26.78 13.48
CA VAL A 184 -24.94 27.32 12.24
C VAL A 184 -25.64 26.22 11.45
N GLY A 185 -26.86 26.50 10.97
CA GLY A 185 -27.66 25.54 10.22
C GLY A 185 -28.26 24.43 11.09
N PRO A 186 -28.90 23.42 10.47
CA PRO A 186 -29.62 22.37 11.19
C PRO A 186 -28.71 21.47 12.03
N ASP A 187 -27.44 21.28 11.64
CA ASP A 187 -26.57 20.26 12.25
C ASP A 187 -25.47 20.86 13.14
N GLY A 188 -25.25 22.18 13.10
CA GLY A 188 -24.10 22.82 13.75
C GLY A 188 -24.07 22.59 15.26
N LEU A 189 -25.23 22.69 15.92
CA LEU A 189 -25.31 22.48 17.36
C LEU A 189 -25.09 21.00 17.74
N PHE A 190 -25.62 20.08 16.94
CA PHE A 190 -25.38 18.65 17.12
C PHE A 190 -23.90 18.31 16.99
N HIS A 191 -23.20 18.85 15.98
CA HIS A 191 -21.75 18.70 15.83
C HIS A 191 -20.95 19.27 17.02
N ALA A 192 -21.41 20.39 17.60
CA ALA A 192 -20.81 20.97 18.80
C ALA A 192 -20.94 20.01 20.00
N ALA A 193 -22.13 19.41 20.18
CA ALA A 193 -22.37 18.41 21.22
C ALA A 193 -21.51 17.15 21.03
N GLN A 194 -21.36 16.66 19.79
CA GLN A 194 -20.48 15.51 19.48
C GLN A 194 -19.00 15.78 19.75
N THR A 195 -18.58 17.05 19.65
CA THR A 195 -17.22 17.49 19.97
C THR A 195 -17.03 17.57 21.48
N LEU A 196 -17.99 18.16 22.20
CA LEU A 196 -17.99 18.18 23.66
C LEU A 196 -17.93 16.76 24.25
N ARG A 197 -18.59 15.79 23.61
CA ARG A 197 -18.52 14.35 23.97
C ARG A 197 -17.11 13.81 24.13
N GLN A 198 -16.18 14.33 23.35
CA GLN A 198 -14.79 13.86 23.30
C GLN A 198 -13.87 14.63 24.25
N LEU A 199 -14.35 15.72 24.86
CA LEU A 199 -13.58 16.54 25.80
C LEU A 199 -13.68 16.04 27.25
N VAL A 200 -14.45 14.97 27.51
CA VAL A 200 -14.54 14.34 28.83
C VAL A 200 -13.26 13.58 29.13
N THR A 201 -12.63 13.89 30.25
CA THR A 201 -11.40 13.26 30.76
C THR A 201 -11.60 12.79 32.20
N ASP A 202 -10.76 11.85 32.64
CA ASP A 202 -10.69 11.46 34.05
C ASP A 202 -9.95 12.54 34.85
N ARG A 203 -10.40 12.85 36.07
CA ARG A 203 -9.59 13.64 37.01
C ARG A 203 -8.41 12.81 37.49
N ASP A 204 -7.20 13.29 37.24
CA ASP A 204 -6.02 12.77 37.93
C ASP A 204 -6.20 12.99 39.44
N GLN A 205 -6.09 11.92 40.23
CA GLN A 205 -5.93 12.06 41.67
C GLN A 205 -4.53 12.64 41.90
N GLY A 206 -4.46 13.96 42.12
CA GLY A 206 -3.25 14.60 42.63
C GLY A 206 -2.75 13.87 43.89
N GLU A 207 -1.44 13.63 43.93
CA GLU A 207 -0.66 12.97 44.98
C GLU A 207 -1.34 12.90 46.37
N ALA A 208 -2.01 11.79 46.65
CA ALA A 208 -2.24 11.34 48.02
C ALA A 208 -1.29 10.16 48.30
N SER A 209 -0.19 10.49 48.98
CA SER A 209 0.77 9.61 49.65
C SER A 209 1.60 8.64 48.79
N ARG A 210 2.84 9.06 48.50
CA ARG A 210 3.97 8.12 48.47
C ARG A 210 4.16 7.54 49.87
N SER A 211 3.52 6.41 50.15
CA SER A 211 4.06 5.42 51.07
C SER A 211 3.40 4.08 50.84
N ASP A 212 4.28 3.12 50.57
CA ASP A 212 4.12 1.70 50.79
C ASP A 212 3.61 0.83 49.63
N SER A 213 4.05 -0.41 49.73
CA SER A 213 4.60 -1.23 48.68
C SER A 213 3.77 -2.50 48.49
N GLY A 214 3.76 -3.01 47.26
CA GLY A 214 3.58 -4.44 47.01
C GLY A 214 2.18 -5.04 47.14
N ARG A 215 1.59 -5.39 45.99
CA ARG A 215 0.97 -6.69 45.63
C ARG A 215 -0.19 -6.50 44.66
N GLY A 216 -0.22 -7.41 43.69
CA GLY A 216 -1.22 -7.44 42.63
C GLY A 216 -2.64 -7.66 43.14
N GLY A 217 -3.56 -7.04 42.41
CA GLY A 217 -4.99 -7.27 42.49
C GLY A 217 -5.66 -6.51 41.35
N GLY A 218 -6.48 -7.21 40.55
CA GLY A 218 -7.36 -6.60 39.57
C GLY A 218 -8.39 -5.71 40.29
N GLY A 219 -8.05 -4.44 40.45
CA GLY A 219 -8.91 -3.43 41.05
C GLY A 219 -9.71 -2.71 39.97
N ARG A 220 -11.02 -2.92 39.98
CA ARG A 220 -12.01 -2.03 39.36
C ARG A 220 -11.66 -0.58 39.72
N ARG A 221 -11.36 0.26 38.72
CA ARG A 221 -11.14 1.71 38.91
C ARG A 221 -12.30 2.26 39.74
N VAL A 222 -12.05 2.58 41.01
CA VAL A 222 -12.95 3.36 41.85
C VAL A 222 -12.91 4.79 41.29
N GLY A 223 -14.06 5.31 40.88
CA GLY A 223 -14.16 6.49 40.02
C GLY A 223 -13.54 7.75 40.62
N GLY A 224 -12.43 8.20 40.05
CA GLY A 224 -12.11 9.63 40.06
C GLY A 224 -13.20 10.39 39.31
N GLY A 225 -13.59 11.57 39.79
CA GLY A 225 -14.63 12.37 39.11
C GLY A 225 -14.25 12.68 37.66
N ARG A 226 -15.24 12.77 36.77
CA ARG A 226 -14.99 13.19 35.38
C ARG A 226 -14.89 14.72 35.29
N GLN A 227 -14.23 15.21 34.26
CA GLN A 227 -14.13 16.65 33.98
C GLN A 227 -14.09 16.92 32.48
N LEU A 228 -14.39 18.14 32.07
CA LEU A 228 -14.24 18.59 30.68
C LEU A 228 -12.94 19.36 30.51
N ALA A 229 -12.14 18.99 29.50
CA ALA A 229 -10.97 19.77 29.11
C ALA A 229 -11.38 21.20 28.72
N SER A 230 -10.64 22.19 29.25
CA SER A 230 -10.96 23.60 29.03
C SER A 230 -10.35 24.08 27.72
N VAL A 231 -11.23 24.35 26.75
CA VAL A 231 -10.85 24.67 25.38
C VAL A 231 -11.78 25.73 24.77
N THR A 232 -11.32 26.40 23.73
CA THR A 232 -12.16 27.04 22.71
C THR A 232 -12.02 26.30 21.38
N VAL A 233 -13.14 26.07 20.70
CA VAL A 233 -13.21 25.41 19.40
C VAL A 233 -13.99 26.32 18.45
N ARG A 234 -13.47 26.45 17.23
CA ARG A 234 -14.20 26.97 16.06
C ARG A 234 -14.02 25.96 14.95
N ASP A 235 -15.11 25.38 14.47
CA ASP A 235 -15.02 24.19 13.63
C ASP A 235 -16.16 24.13 12.60
N TRP A 236 -15.88 23.51 11.46
CA TRP A 236 -16.79 23.40 10.32
C TRP A 236 -16.32 22.31 9.35
N PRO A 237 -17.24 21.73 8.56
CA PRO A 237 -16.88 20.69 7.59
C PRO A 237 -16.19 21.26 6.34
N GLY A 238 -15.17 20.56 5.85
CA GLY A 238 -14.52 20.81 4.56
C GLY A 238 -15.35 20.34 3.37
N THR A 239 -16.12 19.27 3.52
CA THR A 239 -17.13 18.79 2.56
C THR A 239 -18.52 18.90 3.15
N ALA A 240 -19.41 19.65 2.50
CA ALA A 240 -20.76 19.91 2.99
C ALA A 240 -21.61 18.63 3.14
N VAL A 241 -21.62 17.78 2.11
CA VAL A 241 -22.32 16.49 2.11
C VAL A 241 -21.29 15.36 2.12
N ARG A 242 -21.28 14.57 3.18
CA ARG A 242 -20.27 13.53 3.42
C ARG A 242 -20.86 12.32 4.10
N GLY A 243 -20.43 11.13 3.71
CA GLY A 243 -20.81 9.94 4.45
C GLY A 243 -20.51 8.63 3.76
N THR A 244 -21.44 7.69 3.92
CA THR A 244 -21.21 6.27 3.60
C THR A 244 -22.26 5.78 2.61
N THR A 245 -21.84 4.97 1.65
CA THR A 245 -22.72 4.19 0.78
C THR A 245 -22.65 2.72 1.17
N GLU A 246 -23.80 2.07 1.34
CA GLU A 246 -23.91 0.61 1.36
C GLU A 246 -24.06 0.13 -0.08
N GLY A 247 -22.98 0.10 -0.87
CA GLY A 247 -23.02 -0.09 -2.33
C GLY A 247 -22.30 -1.33 -2.83
N PHE A 248 -21.97 -2.27 -1.94
CA PHE A 248 -21.29 -3.52 -2.27
C PHE A 248 -22.27 -4.59 -2.79
N PHE A 249 -21.74 -5.55 -3.54
CA PHE A 249 -22.43 -6.82 -3.83
C PHE A 249 -22.26 -7.82 -2.68
N GLY A 250 -23.24 -8.71 -2.50
CA GLY A 250 -23.27 -9.67 -1.38
C GLY A 250 -24.37 -9.35 -0.36
N GLN A 251 -24.28 -9.99 0.82
CA GLN A 251 -25.33 -9.96 1.83
C GLN A 251 -25.53 -8.52 2.35
N PRO A 252 -26.71 -7.89 2.12
CA PRO A 252 -26.96 -6.55 2.64
C PRO A 252 -26.92 -6.51 4.16
N TRP A 253 -26.59 -5.35 4.74
CA TRP A 253 -26.55 -5.22 6.18
C TRP A 253 -27.93 -5.45 6.82
N SER A 254 -27.94 -6.12 7.96
CA SER A 254 -29.16 -6.30 8.74
C SER A 254 -29.64 -4.96 9.34
N ARG A 255 -30.92 -4.89 9.73
CA ARG A 255 -31.49 -3.71 10.38
C ARG A 255 -30.68 -3.25 11.60
N PRO A 256 -30.29 -4.10 12.58
CA PRO A 256 -29.47 -3.66 13.71
C PRO A 256 -28.13 -3.07 13.30
N GLN A 257 -27.46 -3.67 12.29
CA GLN A 257 -26.18 -3.18 11.77
C GLN A 257 -26.33 -1.78 11.16
N ARG A 258 -27.37 -1.54 10.35
CA ARG A 258 -27.65 -0.22 9.76
C ARG A 258 -27.96 0.84 10.82
N LEU A 259 -28.77 0.51 11.83
CA LEU A 259 -29.06 1.44 12.92
C LEU A 259 -27.80 1.81 13.71
N ALA A 260 -26.95 0.83 14.03
CA ALA A 260 -25.67 1.08 14.69
C ALA A 260 -24.69 1.87 13.79
N GLN A 261 -24.77 1.71 12.47
CA GLN A 261 -23.98 2.50 11.53
C GLN A 261 -24.40 3.97 11.54
N LEU A 262 -25.71 4.28 11.61
CA LEU A 262 -26.18 5.66 11.71
C LEU A 262 -25.70 6.35 13.00
N ASP A 263 -25.66 5.63 14.13
CA ASP A 263 -25.09 6.14 15.38
C ASP A 263 -23.59 6.46 15.22
N PHE A 264 -22.86 5.58 14.53
CA PHE A 264 -21.45 5.81 14.18
C PHE A 264 -21.28 7.02 13.26
N MET A 265 -22.14 7.21 12.28
CA MET A 265 -22.11 8.34 11.36
C MET A 265 -22.36 9.66 12.10
N GLY A 266 -23.38 9.73 12.94
CA GLY A 266 -23.67 10.93 13.74
C GLY A 266 -22.49 11.34 14.63
N ARG A 267 -21.89 10.37 15.34
CA ARG A 267 -20.75 10.66 16.24
C ARG A 267 -19.43 10.96 15.53
N THR A 268 -19.30 10.57 14.26
CA THR A 268 -18.17 10.93 13.37
C THR A 268 -18.52 12.09 12.44
N LYS A 269 -19.63 12.79 12.71
CA LYS A 269 -20.12 13.96 11.96
C LYS A 269 -20.29 13.68 10.46
N GLN A 270 -20.67 12.48 10.06
CA GLN A 270 -21.15 12.18 8.70
C GLN A 270 -22.64 12.50 8.62
N ASN A 271 -23.11 13.02 7.49
CA ASN A 271 -24.48 13.54 7.37
C ASN A 271 -25.28 12.95 6.19
N HIS A 272 -24.75 11.94 5.51
CA HIS A 272 -25.46 11.28 4.42
C HIS A 272 -25.20 9.78 4.38
N TYR A 273 -26.26 8.98 4.39
CA TYR A 273 -26.20 7.54 4.22
C TYR A 273 -26.97 7.14 2.97
N LEU A 274 -26.28 6.59 1.98
CA LEU A 274 -26.90 6.12 0.74
C LEU A 274 -27.15 4.61 0.83
N TYR A 275 -28.41 4.23 0.94
CA TYR A 275 -28.85 2.84 0.83
C TYR A 275 -28.73 2.41 -0.63
N ALA A 276 -27.72 1.58 -0.93
CA ALA A 276 -27.47 1.11 -2.29
C ALA A 276 -27.07 -0.38 -2.45
N PRO A 277 -27.57 -1.33 -1.63
CA PRO A 277 -27.08 -2.71 -1.69
C PRO A 277 -27.28 -3.33 -3.07
N GLY A 278 -26.25 -4.04 -3.56
CA GLY A 278 -26.21 -4.64 -4.89
C GLY A 278 -27.17 -5.83 -5.07
N ASP A 279 -27.57 -6.49 -3.99
CA ASP A 279 -28.42 -7.69 -4.06
C ASP A 279 -29.89 -7.42 -3.70
N ASP A 280 -30.30 -6.15 -3.58
CA ASP A 280 -31.70 -5.78 -3.31
C ASP A 280 -32.54 -5.75 -4.61
N PRO A 281 -33.43 -6.73 -4.83
CA PRO A 281 -34.19 -6.81 -6.08
C PRO A 281 -35.19 -5.67 -6.25
N TYR A 282 -35.66 -5.02 -5.16
CA TYR A 282 -36.64 -3.94 -5.20
C TYR A 282 -36.03 -2.59 -5.63
N ARG A 283 -34.72 -2.55 -5.84
CA ARG A 283 -33.97 -1.48 -6.51
C ARG A 283 -33.66 -1.80 -7.97
N GLN A 284 -33.74 -3.06 -8.36
CA GLN A 284 -33.30 -3.57 -9.65
C GLN A 284 -34.44 -4.25 -10.38
N ALA A 285 -34.38 -5.56 -10.64
CA ALA A 285 -35.36 -6.28 -11.47
C ALA A 285 -36.82 -6.12 -11.00
N ARG A 286 -37.06 -5.87 -9.71
CA ARG A 286 -38.40 -5.65 -9.12
C ARG A 286 -38.62 -4.21 -8.68
N TRP A 287 -37.98 -3.24 -9.35
CA TRP A 287 -38.07 -1.82 -8.97
C TRP A 287 -39.51 -1.27 -8.98
N ARG A 288 -40.40 -1.82 -9.81
CA ARG A 288 -41.82 -1.46 -9.88
C ARG A 288 -42.62 -1.89 -8.65
N ASP A 289 -42.20 -2.97 -7.98
CA ASP A 289 -42.92 -3.54 -6.84
C ASP A 289 -42.69 -2.70 -5.57
N PRO A 290 -43.70 -2.53 -4.70
CA PRO A 290 -43.49 -1.96 -3.38
C PRO A 290 -42.62 -2.90 -2.53
N TYR A 291 -41.80 -2.32 -1.64
CA TYR A 291 -41.12 -3.09 -0.61
C TYR A 291 -42.14 -3.82 0.29
N PRO A 292 -41.88 -5.06 0.75
CA PRO A 292 -42.68 -5.78 1.74
C PRO A 292 -42.91 -4.99 3.04
N ALA A 293 -43.97 -5.32 3.77
CA ALA A 293 -44.38 -4.57 4.96
C ALA A 293 -43.30 -4.46 6.04
N GLU A 294 -42.56 -5.54 6.29
CA GLU A 294 -41.44 -5.59 7.23
C GLU A 294 -40.30 -4.64 6.81
N GLN A 295 -39.85 -4.73 5.55
CA GLN A 295 -38.81 -3.86 5.02
C GLN A 295 -39.23 -2.37 5.02
N ARG A 296 -40.52 -2.08 4.80
CA ARG A 296 -41.05 -0.71 4.97
C ARG A 296 -40.97 -0.24 6.43
N ALA A 297 -41.23 -1.11 7.40
CA ALA A 297 -41.06 -0.78 8.81
C ALA A 297 -39.58 -0.52 9.15
N ASP A 298 -38.67 -1.28 8.55
CA ASP A 298 -37.23 -1.07 8.69
C ASP A 298 -36.78 0.27 8.11
N PHE A 299 -37.27 0.68 6.93
CA PHE A 299 -36.98 2.01 6.37
C PHE A 299 -37.45 3.14 7.29
N ARG A 300 -38.64 3.02 7.92
CA ARG A 300 -39.10 4.03 8.87
C ARG A 300 -38.22 4.09 10.11
N ALA A 301 -37.83 2.94 10.65
CA ALA A 301 -36.90 2.90 11.78
C ALA A 301 -35.54 3.50 11.42
N LEU A 302 -35.05 3.23 10.21
CA LEU A 302 -33.83 3.79 9.67
C LEU A 302 -33.92 5.31 9.50
N ALA A 303 -35.03 5.82 8.94
CA ALA A 303 -35.27 7.25 8.77
C ALA A 303 -35.33 8.00 10.10
N GLU A 304 -36.03 7.45 11.09
CA GLU A 304 -36.06 8.04 12.44
C GLU A 304 -34.68 8.07 13.08
N ARG A 305 -33.92 6.98 12.95
CA ARG A 305 -32.56 6.93 13.50
C ARG A 305 -31.59 7.87 12.76
N ALA A 306 -31.76 8.02 11.46
CA ALA A 306 -30.95 8.90 10.64
C ALA A 306 -31.22 10.36 11.03
N ARG A 307 -32.49 10.74 11.18
CA ARG A 307 -32.93 12.05 11.67
C ARG A 307 -32.33 12.38 13.05
N ALA A 308 -32.35 11.43 13.98
CA ALA A 308 -31.77 11.61 15.31
C ALA A 308 -30.25 11.79 15.33
N ASN A 309 -29.57 11.40 14.26
CA ASN A 309 -28.12 11.51 14.10
C ASN A 309 -27.71 12.60 13.09
N HIS A 310 -28.64 13.45 12.63
CA HIS A 310 -28.41 14.43 11.57
C HIS A 310 -27.84 13.81 10.28
N VAL A 311 -28.29 12.60 9.96
CA VAL A 311 -27.96 11.88 8.72
C VAL A 311 -29.15 11.95 7.78
N THR A 312 -28.91 12.41 6.56
CA THR A 312 -29.89 12.32 5.47
C THR A 312 -29.91 10.88 4.96
N LEU A 313 -31.10 10.25 5.01
CA LEU A 313 -31.31 8.94 4.41
C LEU A 313 -31.53 9.09 2.90
N GLY A 314 -30.55 8.62 2.13
CA GLY A 314 -30.62 8.49 0.68
C GLY A 314 -30.97 7.07 0.24
N TRP A 315 -31.61 6.95 -0.92
CA TRP A 315 -31.91 5.66 -1.55
C TRP A 315 -31.52 5.70 -3.03
N ALA A 316 -30.70 4.74 -3.44
CA ALA A 316 -30.36 4.57 -4.85
C ALA A 316 -31.34 3.60 -5.52
N LEU A 317 -31.55 3.77 -6.82
CA LEU A 317 -32.37 2.92 -7.68
C LEU A 317 -31.58 2.59 -8.95
N ALA A 318 -31.58 1.32 -9.37
CA ALA A 318 -30.84 0.83 -10.52
C ALA A 318 -31.77 0.08 -11.49
N PRO A 319 -32.67 0.78 -12.21
CA PRO A 319 -33.75 0.14 -12.95
C PRO A 319 -33.33 -0.32 -14.35
N GLY A 320 -32.11 0.02 -14.81
CA GLY A 320 -31.70 -0.03 -16.22
C GLY A 320 -31.86 -1.38 -16.92
N GLN A 321 -31.73 -2.50 -16.21
CA GLN A 321 -31.86 -3.84 -16.79
C GLN A 321 -33.32 -4.31 -17.00
N ALA A 322 -34.30 -3.55 -16.50
CA ALA A 322 -35.72 -3.89 -16.57
C ALA A 322 -36.61 -2.68 -16.92
N LEU A 323 -36.02 -1.56 -17.32
CA LEU A 323 -36.70 -0.31 -17.64
C LEU A 323 -36.82 -0.18 -19.17
N CYS A 324 -38.01 0.16 -19.66
CA CYS A 324 -38.17 0.69 -21.02
C CYS A 324 -38.07 2.22 -20.94
N PHE A 325 -36.97 2.80 -21.45
CA PHE A 325 -36.66 4.23 -21.29
C PHE A 325 -37.67 5.17 -21.98
N SER A 326 -38.30 4.69 -23.05
CA SER A 326 -39.32 5.37 -23.83
C SER A 326 -40.73 5.27 -23.23
N SER A 327 -40.96 4.33 -22.30
CA SER A 327 -42.27 4.03 -21.74
C SER A 327 -42.73 5.06 -20.69
N GLU A 328 -43.85 5.73 -20.98
CA GLU A 328 -44.51 6.61 -20.02
C GLU A 328 -45.14 5.85 -18.85
N GLU A 329 -45.49 4.57 -19.02
CA GLU A 329 -45.97 3.74 -17.91
C GLU A 329 -44.87 3.48 -16.89
N ASP A 330 -43.67 3.20 -17.36
CA ASP A 330 -42.50 3.01 -16.51
C ASP A 330 -42.10 4.31 -15.81
N LEU A 331 -42.11 5.45 -16.49
CA LEU A 331 -41.88 6.74 -15.84
C LEU A 331 -42.91 7.02 -14.74
N ARG A 332 -44.20 6.69 -14.96
CA ARG A 332 -45.23 6.79 -13.91
C ARG A 332 -44.96 5.83 -12.75
N ALA A 333 -44.55 4.59 -13.02
CA ALA A 333 -44.19 3.64 -11.97
C ALA A 333 -42.99 4.12 -11.15
N LEU A 334 -42.01 4.73 -11.80
CA LEU A 334 -40.80 5.27 -11.19
C LEU A 334 -41.11 6.38 -10.20
N ARG A 335 -41.94 7.35 -10.64
CA ARG A 335 -42.43 8.45 -9.79
C ARG A 335 -43.20 7.93 -8.57
N ARG A 336 -44.11 6.97 -8.76
CA ARG A 336 -44.85 6.34 -7.65
C ARG A 336 -43.91 5.65 -6.65
N LYS A 337 -42.88 4.95 -7.14
CA LYS A 337 -41.89 4.28 -6.29
C LYS A 337 -41.10 5.30 -5.46
N VAL A 338 -40.68 6.41 -6.06
CA VAL A 338 -39.99 7.50 -5.36
C VAL A 338 -40.89 8.17 -4.31
N ASP A 339 -42.15 8.45 -4.62
CA ASP A 339 -43.12 8.97 -3.65
C ASP A 339 -43.32 8.01 -2.47
N ALA A 340 -43.39 6.70 -2.74
CA ALA A 340 -43.49 5.70 -1.70
C ALA A 340 -42.26 5.68 -0.79
N MET A 341 -41.06 5.79 -1.34
CA MET A 341 -39.82 5.86 -0.56
C MET A 341 -39.73 7.18 0.23
N TRP A 342 -40.17 8.30 -0.34
CA TRP A 342 -40.29 9.57 0.38
C TRP A 342 -41.20 9.43 1.60
N ALA A 343 -42.34 8.77 1.46
CA ALA A 343 -43.28 8.51 2.56
C ALA A 343 -42.70 7.59 3.66
N LEU A 344 -41.68 6.80 3.35
CA LEU A 344 -40.94 5.99 4.33
C LEU A 344 -39.82 6.77 5.04
N GLY A 345 -39.55 8.02 4.64
CA GLY A 345 -38.58 8.90 5.28
C GLY A 345 -37.29 9.13 4.49
N VAL A 346 -37.18 8.60 3.27
CA VAL A 346 -36.06 8.92 2.36
C VAL A 346 -36.15 10.39 1.93
N ARG A 347 -35.01 11.09 1.88
CA ARG A 347 -34.93 12.51 1.53
C ARG A 347 -33.91 12.83 0.43
N SER A 348 -33.21 11.83 -0.08
CA SER A 348 -32.25 11.95 -1.18
C SER A 348 -32.36 10.73 -2.11
N PHE A 349 -32.20 10.94 -3.41
CA PHE A 349 -32.38 9.90 -4.42
C PHE A 349 -31.19 9.86 -5.36
N GLN A 350 -30.75 8.64 -5.70
CA GLN A 350 -29.78 8.41 -6.76
C GLN A 350 -30.34 7.45 -7.80
N LEU A 351 -30.21 7.78 -9.08
CA LEU A 351 -30.53 6.90 -10.20
C LEU A 351 -29.23 6.31 -10.76
N GLN A 352 -29.16 5.00 -10.95
CA GLN A 352 -27.95 4.29 -11.36
C GLN A 352 -28.17 3.53 -12.67
N PHE A 353 -27.29 3.76 -13.64
CA PHE A 353 -27.23 3.07 -14.93
C PHE A 353 -25.86 2.43 -15.17
N GLN A 354 -25.28 1.88 -14.10
CA GLN A 354 -24.09 1.06 -14.16
C GLN A 354 -24.36 -0.20 -14.99
N ASP A 355 -23.36 -0.62 -15.78
CA ASP A 355 -23.43 -1.85 -16.60
C ASP A 355 -24.62 -1.92 -17.56
N VAL A 356 -25.11 -0.77 -18.03
CA VAL A 356 -26.15 -0.66 -19.07
C VAL A 356 -25.48 -0.51 -20.44
N SER A 357 -25.99 -1.23 -21.46
CA SER A 357 -25.45 -1.18 -22.82
C SER A 357 -25.74 0.14 -23.53
N TYR A 358 -24.89 0.51 -24.49
CA TYR A 358 -25.14 1.66 -25.37
C TYR A 358 -26.12 1.38 -26.49
N SER A 359 -26.36 0.10 -26.79
CA SER A 359 -27.05 -0.30 -28.02
C SER A 359 -27.97 -1.50 -27.82
N GLU A 360 -27.85 -2.22 -26.70
CA GLU A 360 -28.73 -3.33 -26.37
C GLU A 360 -29.77 -2.83 -25.38
N TRP A 361 -31.01 -2.72 -25.85
CA TRP A 361 -32.13 -2.22 -25.07
C TRP A 361 -32.92 -3.36 -24.45
N HIS A 362 -33.56 -3.10 -23.32
CA HIS A 362 -34.49 -4.03 -22.70
C HIS A 362 -35.83 -4.13 -23.46
N CYS A 363 -36.17 -3.07 -24.20
CA CYS A 363 -37.46 -2.84 -24.82
C CYS A 363 -37.24 -2.46 -26.29
N ASP A 364 -37.97 -3.06 -27.22
CA ASP A 364 -37.80 -2.81 -28.66
C ASP A 364 -38.09 -1.33 -29.01
N ASP A 365 -39.07 -0.71 -28.33
CA ASP A 365 -39.45 0.69 -28.53
C ASP A 365 -38.30 1.68 -28.22
N ASP A 366 -37.34 1.30 -27.37
CA ASP A 366 -36.19 2.15 -27.05
C ASP A 366 -35.23 2.28 -28.24
N GLN A 367 -35.05 1.20 -29.01
CA GLN A 367 -34.25 1.22 -30.23
C GLN A 367 -34.89 2.15 -31.27
N ASP A 368 -36.22 2.09 -31.42
CA ASP A 368 -36.96 2.93 -32.36
C ASP A 368 -36.98 4.41 -31.92
N THR A 369 -37.00 4.67 -30.62
CA THR A 369 -37.06 6.03 -30.06
C THR A 369 -35.71 6.73 -30.03
N PHE A 370 -34.66 6.05 -29.55
CA PHE A 370 -33.36 6.67 -29.28
C PHE A 370 -32.27 6.27 -30.27
N GLY A 371 -32.43 5.15 -30.99
CA GLY A 371 -31.41 4.56 -31.84
C GLY A 371 -30.39 3.75 -31.05
N ALA A 372 -29.16 3.63 -31.56
CA ALA A 372 -28.08 2.88 -30.92
C ALA A 372 -26.82 3.74 -30.72
N GLY A 373 -26.00 3.35 -29.74
CA GLY A 373 -24.70 3.96 -29.48
C GLY A 373 -24.70 5.00 -28.36
N PRO A 374 -23.53 5.55 -28.03
CA PRO A 374 -23.32 6.35 -26.81
C PRO A 374 -24.23 7.58 -26.70
N ARG A 375 -24.52 8.26 -27.81
CA ARG A 375 -25.43 9.43 -27.79
C ARG A 375 -26.89 9.04 -27.53
N ALA A 376 -27.33 7.89 -28.06
CA ALA A 376 -28.68 7.37 -27.84
C ALA A 376 -28.88 7.02 -26.35
N ALA A 377 -27.93 6.27 -25.77
CA ALA A 377 -27.92 5.93 -24.36
C ALA A 377 -27.90 7.15 -23.44
N ALA A 378 -27.09 8.16 -23.76
CA ALA A 378 -27.07 9.41 -23.01
C ALA A 378 -28.44 10.12 -22.99
N LYS A 379 -29.09 10.25 -24.15
CA LYS A 379 -30.44 10.85 -24.27
C LYS A 379 -31.50 10.08 -23.50
N ALA A 380 -31.49 8.75 -23.62
CA ALA A 380 -32.43 7.88 -22.92
C ALA A 380 -32.31 8.06 -21.39
N GLN A 381 -31.08 8.04 -20.87
CA GLN A 381 -30.82 8.20 -19.43
C GLN A 381 -31.15 9.63 -18.94
N ALA A 382 -30.81 10.65 -19.72
CA ALA A 382 -31.14 12.05 -19.42
C ALA A 382 -32.66 12.27 -19.34
N ARG A 383 -33.44 11.69 -20.25
CA ARG A 383 -34.92 11.76 -20.22
C ARG A 383 -35.46 11.28 -18.87
N VAL A 384 -35.03 10.10 -18.42
CA VAL A 384 -35.50 9.50 -17.17
C VAL A 384 -35.04 10.32 -15.96
N ALA A 385 -33.77 10.74 -15.94
CA ALA A 385 -33.21 11.55 -14.86
C ALA A 385 -33.92 12.91 -14.73
N ASN A 386 -34.11 13.63 -15.84
CA ASN A 386 -34.80 14.92 -15.86
C ASN A 386 -36.26 14.79 -15.43
N ALA A 387 -36.97 13.76 -15.92
CA ALA A 387 -38.35 13.49 -15.54
C ALA A 387 -38.51 13.21 -14.04
N LEU A 388 -37.54 12.53 -13.42
CA LEU A 388 -37.56 12.25 -12.00
C LEU A 388 -37.14 13.47 -11.16
N ALA A 389 -36.14 14.22 -11.60
CA ALA A 389 -35.70 15.46 -10.96
C ALA A 389 -36.81 16.51 -10.95
N ALA A 390 -37.56 16.65 -12.06
CA ALA A 390 -38.72 17.53 -12.15
C ALA A 390 -39.84 17.12 -11.19
N HIS A 391 -40.16 15.81 -11.14
CA HIS A 391 -41.17 15.28 -10.21
C HIS A 391 -40.81 15.54 -8.75
N LEU A 392 -39.54 15.31 -8.38
CA LEU A 392 -39.05 15.63 -7.03
C LEU A 392 -39.16 17.13 -6.74
N ALA A 393 -38.79 18.00 -7.67
CA ALA A 393 -38.88 19.44 -7.49
C ALA A 393 -40.33 19.95 -7.32
N GLU A 394 -41.27 19.35 -8.05
CA GLU A 394 -42.70 19.70 -7.98
C GLU A 394 -43.35 19.22 -6.67
N ARG A 395 -43.13 17.96 -6.31
CA ARG A 395 -43.77 17.34 -5.15
C ARG A 395 -43.09 17.68 -3.82
N HIS A 396 -41.78 17.87 -3.87
CA HIS A 396 -40.90 18.06 -2.72
C HIS A 396 -39.87 19.17 -3.00
N PRO A 397 -40.27 20.45 -3.02
CA PRO A 397 -39.39 21.56 -3.41
C PRO A 397 -38.07 21.66 -2.61
N GLN A 398 -38.07 21.15 -1.38
CA GLN A 398 -36.92 21.08 -0.47
C GLN A 398 -35.97 19.88 -0.72
N ALA A 399 -36.31 18.98 -1.65
CA ALA A 399 -35.45 17.86 -2.01
C ALA A 399 -34.14 18.36 -2.63
N PRO A 400 -32.99 17.76 -2.28
CA PRO A 400 -31.74 18.03 -2.97
C PRO A 400 -31.83 17.63 -4.45
N PRO A 401 -30.90 18.09 -5.30
CA PRO A 401 -30.77 17.61 -6.68
C PRO A 401 -30.76 16.07 -6.75
N LEU A 402 -31.29 15.52 -7.85
CA LEU A 402 -31.20 14.09 -8.12
C LEU A 402 -29.74 13.75 -8.43
N SER A 403 -29.18 12.75 -7.77
CA SER A 403 -27.88 12.21 -8.17
C SER A 403 -28.06 11.17 -9.28
N LEU A 404 -27.32 11.28 -10.38
CA LEU A 404 -27.30 10.30 -11.47
C LEU A 404 -25.94 9.65 -11.54
N MET A 405 -25.87 8.32 -11.41
CA MET A 405 -24.67 7.54 -11.75
C MET A 405 -24.84 6.99 -13.16
N PRO A 406 -24.21 7.60 -14.17
CA PRO A 406 -24.36 7.22 -15.57
C PRO A 406 -23.62 5.92 -15.88
N THR A 407 -23.73 5.44 -17.12
CA THR A 407 -22.95 4.29 -17.61
C THR A 407 -21.45 4.57 -17.58
N GLU A 408 -21.01 5.77 -17.99
CA GLU A 408 -19.61 6.19 -17.91
C GLU A 408 -19.25 6.86 -16.58
N TYR A 409 -19.48 6.17 -15.46
CA TYR A 409 -19.25 6.68 -14.10
C TYR A 409 -17.76 6.73 -13.67
N TYR A 410 -16.84 6.30 -14.52
CA TYR A 410 -15.39 6.43 -14.33
C TYR A 410 -14.72 6.74 -15.67
N GLN A 411 -13.43 7.08 -15.64
CA GLN A 411 -12.56 7.48 -16.76
C GLN A 411 -12.32 9.00 -16.85
N ASP A 412 -11.22 9.38 -17.47
CA ASP A 412 -10.81 10.77 -17.67
C ASP A 412 -11.42 11.38 -18.96
N GLY A 413 -11.61 12.70 -18.94
CA GLY A 413 -11.99 13.48 -20.11
C GLY A 413 -13.42 13.31 -20.63
N SER A 414 -13.65 13.93 -21.78
CA SER A 414 -14.90 13.93 -22.53
C SER A 414 -15.00 12.74 -23.50
N THR A 415 -16.20 12.20 -23.64
CA THR A 415 -16.55 11.20 -24.66
C THR A 415 -17.81 11.63 -25.41
N ALA A 416 -18.15 10.91 -26.49
CA ALA A 416 -19.41 11.13 -27.19
C ALA A 416 -20.64 10.90 -26.29
N TYR A 417 -20.55 9.98 -25.33
CA TYR A 417 -21.60 9.73 -24.34
C TYR A 417 -21.67 10.88 -23.32
N ARG A 418 -20.55 11.25 -22.67
CA ARG A 418 -20.53 12.29 -21.63
C ARG A 418 -20.92 13.66 -22.16
N SER A 419 -20.47 14.01 -23.36
CA SER A 419 -20.83 15.28 -23.99
C SER A 419 -22.34 15.32 -24.29
N ALA A 420 -22.87 14.24 -24.88
CA ALA A 420 -24.32 14.16 -25.14
C ALA A 420 -25.15 14.12 -23.85
N LEU A 421 -24.64 13.51 -22.78
CA LEU A 421 -25.31 13.49 -21.49
C LEU A 421 -25.32 14.91 -20.87
N SER A 422 -24.18 15.62 -20.93
CA SER A 422 -24.06 17.01 -20.50
C SER A 422 -25.02 17.94 -21.24
N ASP A 423 -25.21 17.75 -22.54
CA ASP A 423 -26.09 18.60 -23.36
C ASP A 423 -27.58 18.41 -23.02
N GLU A 424 -27.95 17.22 -22.51
CA GLU A 424 -29.35 16.81 -22.33
C GLU A 424 -29.81 16.85 -20.86
N LEU A 425 -28.89 16.80 -19.89
CA LEU A 425 -29.23 16.85 -18.46
C LEU A 425 -29.64 18.25 -18.00
N GLY A 426 -30.66 18.31 -17.13
CA GLY A 426 -31.11 19.56 -16.54
C GLY A 426 -30.35 19.94 -15.26
N ASP A 427 -30.35 21.23 -14.91
CA ASP A 427 -29.59 21.80 -13.79
C ASP A 427 -29.93 21.23 -12.40
N ARG A 428 -31.06 20.51 -12.26
CA ARG A 428 -31.46 19.83 -11.00
C ARG A 428 -30.90 18.41 -10.86
N VAL A 429 -29.95 18.04 -11.71
CA VAL A 429 -29.24 16.75 -11.66
C VAL A 429 -27.77 17.00 -11.34
N GLU A 430 -27.24 16.20 -10.42
CA GLU A 430 -25.80 16.07 -10.15
C GLU A 430 -25.30 14.72 -10.64
N VAL A 431 -24.04 14.64 -11.06
CA VAL A 431 -23.49 13.42 -11.64
C VAL A 431 -22.56 12.71 -10.66
N ALA A 432 -22.86 11.45 -10.36
CA ALA A 432 -22.03 10.59 -9.55
C ALA A 432 -20.92 9.95 -10.40
N TRP A 433 -19.70 9.95 -9.86
CA TRP A 433 -18.53 9.37 -10.50
C TRP A 433 -17.58 8.75 -9.47
N THR A 434 -16.71 7.85 -9.92
CA THR A 434 -15.77 7.13 -9.03
C THR A 434 -14.31 7.60 -9.19
N GLY A 435 -14.05 8.58 -10.06
CA GLY A 435 -12.73 9.03 -10.46
C GLY A 435 -12.30 8.51 -11.84
N VAL A 436 -11.00 8.52 -12.12
CA VAL A 436 -10.44 8.06 -13.42
C VAL A 436 -10.37 6.53 -13.55
N GLY A 437 -10.89 5.79 -12.57
CA GLY A 437 -11.04 4.34 -12.59
C GLY A 437 -12.12 3.92 -11.61
N VAL A 438 -12.59 2.67 -11.71
CA VAL A 438 -13.63 2.12 -10.80
C VAL A 438 -13.15 2.13 -9.34
N VAL A 439 -11.91 1.69 -9.10
CA VAL A 439 -11.25 1.73 -7.79
C VAL A 439 -9.94 2.48 -7.97
N PRO A 440 -9.94 3.83 -7.99
CA PRO A 440 -8.74 4.57 -8.32
C PRO A 440 -7.81 4.64 -7.11
N ARG A 441 -6.51 4.46 -7.38
CA ARG A 441 -5.47 4.65 -6.35
C ARG A 441 -5.40 6.09 -5.86
N THR A 442 -5.58 7.04 -6.77
CA THR A 442 -5.57 8.48 -6.49
C THR A 442 -6.72 9.18 -7.18
N ILE A 443 -7.18 10.28 -6.59
CA ILE A 443 -8.08 11.25 -7.23
C ILE A 443 -7.53 12.65 -6.94
N THR A 444 -7.27 13.41 -7.99
CA THR A 444 -6.71 14.76 -7.93
C THR A 444 -7.80 15.81 -8.15
N GLY A 445 -7.53 17.05 -7.71
CA GLY A 445 -8.40 18.19 -8.02
C GLY A 445 -8.47 18.48 -9.52
N GLY A 446 -7.37 18.22 -10.25
CA GLY A 446 -7.33 18.33 -11.71
C GLY A 446 -8.29 17.37 -12.40
N GLU A 447 -8.23 16.08 -12.06
CA GLU A 447 -9.15 15.06 -12.59
C GLU A 447 -10.61 15.39 -12.27
N LEU A 448 -10.91 15.83 -11.03
CA LEU A 448 -12.25 16.27 -10.65
C LEU A 448 -12.72 17.45 -11.52
N SER A 449 -11.84 18.43 -11.77
CA SER A 449 -12.18 19.57 -12.63
C SER A 449 -12.42 19.15 -14.07
N THR A 450 -11.59 18.28 -14.63
CA THR A 450 -11.74 17.75 -15.99
C THR A 450 -13.05 16.97 -16.14
N ALA A 451 -13.38 16.10 -15.19
CA ALA A 451 -14.63 15.36 -15.21
C ALA A 451 -15.84 16.29 -15.09
N ARG A 452 -15.78 17.29 -14.21
CA ARG A 452 -16.85 18.29 -14.07
C ARG A 452 -17.06 19.07 -15.37
N GLN A 453 -15.99 19.41 -16.08
CA GLN A 453 -16.08 20.05 -17.40
C GLN A 453 -16.68 19.11 -18.46
N ALA A 454 -16.31 17.82 -18.43
CA ALA A 454 -16.81 16.83 -19.37
C ALA A 454 -18.31 16.52 -19.18
N PHE A 455 -18.80 16.60 -17.95
CA PHE A 455 -20.21 16.38 -17.62
C PHE A 455 -21.05 17.65 -17.58
N GLY A 456 -20.47 18.84 -17.43
CA GLY A 456 -21.22 20.09 -17.29
C GLY A 456 -22.03 20.26 -15.99
N HIS A 457 -21.95 19.29 -15.07
CA HIS A 457 -22.76 19.24 -13.84
C HIS A 457 -21.90 19.12 -12.57
N PRO A 458 -22.42 19.52 -11.39
CA PRO A 458 -21.75 19.23 -10.12
C PRO A 458 -21.54 17.73 -9.92
N LEU A 459 -20.42 17.36 -9.30
CA LEU A 459 -20.01 15.97 -9.16
C LEU A 459 -20.15 15.44 -7.73
N VAL A 460 -20.80 14.29 -7.62
CA VAL A 460 -20.84 13.45 -6.42
C VAL A 460 -19.72 12.41 -6.53
N THR A 461 -18.70 12.51 -5.68
CA THR A 461 -17.61 11.54 -5.65
C THR A 461 -18.03 10.30 -4.85
N MET A 462 -18.23 9.20 -5.58
CA MET A 462 -18.52 7.86 -5.08
C MET A 462 -17.23 7.06 -4.97
N ASP A 463 -16.65 7.03 -3.78
CA ASP A 463 -15.36 6.41 -3.57
C ASP A 463 -15.47 4.92 -3.24
N ASN A 464 -14.96 4.06 -4.12
CA ASN A 464 -14.90 2.61 -3.89
C ASN A 464 -13.77 2.21 -2.92
N TYR A 465 -13.87 2.71 -1.69
CA TYR A 465 -13.07 2.29 -0.55
C TYR A 465 -13.87 2.51 0.75
N PRO A 466 -13.92 1.55 1.68
CA PRO A 466 -13.15 0.30 1.76
C PRO A 466 -13.72 -0.94 1.05
N VAL A 467 -14.76 -0.83 0.21
CA VAL A 467 -15.41 -2.00 -0.44
C VAL A 467 -14.42 -3.07 -0.94
N ASN A 468 -14.72 -4.34 -0.66
CA ASN A 468 -13.85 -5.49 -0.91
C ASN A 468 -14.54 -6.64 -1.65
N ASP A 469 -15.74 -6.44 -2.20
CA ASP A 469 -16.50 -7.46 -2.93
C ASP A 469 -15.74 -8.03 -4.15
N TYR A 470 -14.89 -7.22 -4.80
CA TYR A 470 -14.01 -7.63 -5.88
C TYR A 470 -12.76 -8.41 -5.43
N ALA A 471 -12.49 -8.47 -4.12
CA ALA A 471 -11.36 -9.18 -3.51
C ALA A 471 -11.79 -9.83 -2.17
N PRO A 472 -12.74 -10.78 -2.19
CA PRO A 472 -13.38 -11.30 -0.98
C PRO A 472 -12.43 -12.13 -0.10
N ASP A 473 -11.23 -12.48 -0.59
CA ASP A 473 -10.17 -13.07 0.21
C ASP A 473 -9.48 -12.05 1.14
N ARG A 474 -9.76 -10.75 1.00
CA ARG A 474 -9.10 -9.66 1.71
C ARG A 474 -10.08 -8.81 2.50
N ILE A 475 -9.59 -8.19 3.56
CA ILE A 475 -10.29 -7.15 4.32
C ILE A 475 -9.45 -5.87 4.26
N PHE A 476 -10.06 -4.72 3.98
CA PHE A 476 -9.32 -3.45 3.80
C PHE A 476 -9.47 -2.58 5.04
N LEU A 477 -8.47 -2.61 5.91
CA LEU A 477 -8.48 -1.93 7.21
C LEU A 477 -7.51 -0.74 7.29
N GLY A 478 -6.97 -0.31 6.15
CA GLY A 478 -6.08 0.84 6.07
C GLY A 478 -6.80 2.19 6.22
N PRO A 479 -6.06 3.29 6.40
CA PRO A 479 -6.62 4.63 6.34
C PRO A 479 -6.97 5.05 4.90
N TYR A 480 -7.97 5.93 4.79
CA TYR A 480 -8.33 6.62 3.56
C TYR A 480 -7.15 7.48 3.06
N ARG A 481 -6.77 7.35 1.77
CA ARG A 481 -5.56 7.96 1.19
C ARG A 481 -5.70 8.24 -0.31
N GLY A 482 -4.80 9.07 -0.83
CA GLY A 482 -4.64 9.30 -2.27
C GLY A 482 -5.64 10.30 -2.87
N ARG A 483 -6.46 10.97 -2.05
CA ARG A 483 -7.37 12.03 -2.51
C ARG A 483 -6.77 13.38 -2.13
N GLU A 484 -6.62 14.27 -3.09
CA GLU A 484 -6.20 15.64 -2.82
C GLU A 484 -7.31 16.42 -2.10
N PRO A 485 -7.00 17.36 -1.19
CA PRO A 485 -8.01 18.13 -0.48
C PRO A 485 -9.04 18.83 -1.38
N ALA A 486 -8.64 19.21 -2.60
CA ALA A 486 -9.51 19.79 -3.60
C ALA A 486 -10.67 18.87 -4.02
N VAL A 487 -10.51 17.54 -3.91
CA VAL A 487 -11.58 16.57 -4.18
C VAL A 487 -12.69 16.70 -3.14
N ALA A 488 -12.32 16.75 -1.85
CA ALA A 488 -13.24 16.89 -0.74
C ALA A 488 -13.99 18.23 -0.80
N THR A 489 -13.29 19.33 -1.07
CA THR A 489 -13.92 20.67 -1.13
C THR A 489 -14.65 20.95 -2.44
N GLY A 490 -14.30 20.24 -3.51
CA GLY A 490 -14.79 20.50 -4.87
C GLY A 490 -15.96 19.62 -5.31
N SER A 491 -16.26 18.55 -4.58
CA SER A 491 -17.39 17.65 -4.83
C SER A 491 -18.65 18.18 -4.16
N SER A 492 -19.82 17.99 -4.80
CA SER A 492 -21.12 18.29 -4.16
C SER A 492 -21.39 17.35 -2.98
N ALA A 493 -20.96 16.10 -3.12
CA ALA A 493 -20.91 15.12 -2.04
C ALA A 493 -19.70 14.19 -2.17
N LEU A 494 -19.21 13.68 -1.03
CA LEU A 494 -18.17 12.66 -0.96
C LEU A 494 -18.67 11.45 -0.15
N PHE A 495 -18.82 10.31 -0.81
CA PHE A 495 -19.26 9.07 -0.17
C PHE A 495 -18.17 8.01 -0.25
N ALA A 496 -17.92 7.33 0.88
CA ALA A 496 -17.09 6.14 0.94
C ALA A 496 -17.97 4.89 0.87
N ASN A 497 -17.68 3.97 -0.06
CA ASN A 497 -18.41 2.73 -0.25
C ASN A 497 -17.92 1.66 0.73
N ALA A 498 -18.78 1.21 1.63
CA ALA A 498 -18.44 0.30 2.72
C ALA A 498 -18.14 -1.13 2.23
N MET A 499 -17.55 -1.96 3.10
CA MET A 499 -17.47 -3.41 2.89
C MET A 499 -18.78 -4.08 3.33
N GLU A 500 -18.96 -5.33 2.92
CA GLU A 500 -20.02 -6.21 3.46
C GLU A 500 -19.89 -6.39 4.99
N GLN A 501 -18.68 -6.22 5.54
CA GLN A 501 -18.37 -6.27 6.97
C GLN A 501 -18.59 -4.89 7.66
N PRO A 502 -19.71 -4.65 8.37
CA PRO A 502 -20.07 -3.32 8.89
C PRO A 502 -19.15 -2.82 10.01
N LEU A 503 -18.79 -3.66 10.98
CA LEU A 503 -17.94 -3.23 12.11
C LEU A 503 -16.52 -2.97 11.64
N ALA A 504 -15.96 -3.85 10.82
CA ALA A 504 -14.64 -3.72 10.24
C ALA A 504 -14.52 -2.49 9.33
N SER A 505 -15.58 -2.16 8.58
CA SER A 505 -15.66 -0.94 7.76
C SER A 505 -15.49 0.35 8.57
N ARG A 506 -15.79 0.34 9.88
CA ARG A 506 -15.69 1.56 10.70
C ARG A 506 -14.27 2.11 10.80
N ILE A 507 -13.23 1.27 10.69
CA ILE A 507 -11.84 1.76 10.71
C ILE A 507 -11.58 2.72 9.52
N PRO A 508 -11.65 2.25 8.26
CA PRO A 508 -11.46 3.14 7.11
C PRO A 508 -12.52 4.24 7.02
N LEU A 509 -13.80 3.97 7.33
CA LEU A 509 -14.87 4.98 7.28
C LEU A 509 -14.68 6.10 8.30
N PHE A 510 -14.12 5.82 9.48
CA PHE A 510 -13.73 6.84 10.45
C PHE A 510 -12.69 7.78 9.85
N THR A 511 -11.68 7.22 9.19
CA THR A 511 -10.61 8.02 8.57
C THR A 511 -11.10 8.81 7.36
N ALA A 512 -12.07 8.29 6.62
CA ALA A 512 -12.75 9.02 5.55
C ALA A 512 -13.59 10.19 6.09
N ALA A 513 -14.27 10.00 7.23
CA ALA A 513 -15.00 11.07 7.91
C ALA A 513 -14.07 12.20 8.40
N ASP A 514 -12.91 11.83 8.96
CA ASP A 514 -11.88 12.78 9.38
C ASP A 514 -11.33 13.59 8.20
N TYR A 515 -11.01 12.91 7.10
CA TYR A 515 -10.59 13.55 5.84
C TYR A 515 -11.67 14.48 5.27
N ALA A 516 -12.93 14.03 5.18
CA ALA A 516 -14.02 14.84 4.63
C ALA A 516 -14.34 16.07 5.50
N TRP A 517 -14.09 16.00 6.81
CA TRP A 517 -14.27 17.13 7.71
C TRP A 517 -13.11 18.13 7.64
N ASN A 518 -11.85 17.67 7.66
CA ASN A 518 -10.68 18.54 7.62
C ASN A 518 -9.59 18.01 6.67
N PRO A 519 -9.80 18.13 5.34
CA PRO A 519 -8.92 17.49 4.37
C PRO A 519 -7.51 18.10 4.34
N ARG A 520 -7.35 19.37 4.70
CA ARG A 520 -6.05 20.07 4.72
C ARG A 520 -5.17 19.63 5.89
N ASN A 521 -5.76 19.36 7.05
CA ASN A 521 -5.03 18.92 8.25
C ASN A 521 -5.18 17.42 8.53
N TYR A 522 -5.72 16.65 7.58
CA TYR A 522 -5.90 15.21 7.71
C TYR A 522 -4.55 14.50 7.85
N ARG A 523 -4.42 13.68 8.89
CA ARG A 523 -3.21 12.91 9.19
C ARG A 523 -3.56 11.42 9.22
N PRO A 524 -3.37 10.70 8.09
CA PRO A 524 -3.89 9.34 7.95
C PRO A 524 -3.45 8.37 9.04
N ALA A 525 -2.20 8.47 9.51
CA ALA A 525 -1.68 7.57 10.55
C ALA A 525 -2.29 7.85 11.93
N GLU A 526 -2.46 9.12 12.31
CA GLU A 526 -3.08 9.49 13.60
C GLU A 526 -4.58 9.15 13.59
N SER A 527 -5.26 9.42 12.47
CA SER A 527 -6.68 9.09 12.27
C SER A 527 -6.94 7.58 12.34
N TRP A 528 -6.05 6.78 11.74
CA TRP A 528 -6.13 5.32 11.78
C TRP A 528 -5.98 4.75 13.19
N GLU A 529 -5.01 5.24 13.98
CA GLU A 529 -4.86 4.81 15.37
C GLU A 529 -6.08 5.20 16.21
N ALA A 530 -6.66 6.38 15.99
CA ALA A 530 -7.89 6.80 16.65
C ALA A 530 -9.09 5.91 16.28
N ALA A 531 -9.19 5.49 15.01
CA ALA A 531 -10.25 4.58 14.56
C ALA A 531 -10.12 3.18 15.19
N VAL A 532 -8.89 2.68 15.35
CA VAL A 532 -8.62 1.42 16.08
C VAL A 532 -9.01 1.56 17.56
N ASP A 533 -8.69 2.69 18.18
CA ASP A 533 -9.02 2.96 19.59
C ASP A 533 -10.52 3.05 19.83
N ASP A 534 -11.22 3.71 18.92
CA ASP A 534 -12.66 3.87 18.93
C ASP A 534 -13.37 2.51 18.85
N LEU A 535 -12.95 1.64 17.93
CA LEU A 535 -13.54 0.31 17.76
C LEU A 535 -13.13 -0.67 18.88
N ALA A 536 -11.96 -0.48 19.50
CA ALA A 536 -11.52 -1.27 20.64
C ALA A 536 -12.29 -0.95 21.94
N GLY A 537 -12.98 0.20 22.02
CA GLY A 537 -13.83 0.54 23.17
C GLY A 537 -13.07 0.70 24.49
N GLY A 538 -11.77 1.02 24.44
CA GLY A 538 -10.91 1.20 25.61
C GLY A 538 -10.33 -0.09 26.22
N ASP A 539 -10.63 -1.27 25.67
CA ASP A 539 -9.99 -2.53 26.10
C ASP A 539 -8.57 -2.65 25.49
N PRO A 540 -7.50 -2.70 26.32
CA PRO A 540 -6.14 -2.82 25.82
C PRO A 540 -5.86 -4.12 25.04
N ARG A 541 -6.52 -5.23 25.37
CA ARG A 541 -6.36 -6.51 24.65
C ARG A 541 -7.01 -6.44 23.28
N ALA A 542 -8.27 -6.01 23.23
CA ALA A 542 -8.97 -5.79 21.97
C ALA A 542 -8.24 -4.77 21.09
N ARG A 543 -7.69 -3.69 21.67
CA ARG A 543 -6.86 -2.71 20.95
C ARG A 543 -5.62 -3.35 20.35
N ALA A 544 -4.88 -4.17 21.10
CA ALA A 544 -3.68 -4.83 20.60
C ALA A 544 -3.99 -5.82 19.47
N ALA A 545 -5.05 -6.63 19.64
CA ALA A 545 -5.53 -7.57 18.63
C ALA A 545 -6.01 -6.86 17.36
N LEU A 546 -6.81 -5.80 17.51
CA LEU A 546 -7.33 -5.02 16.40
C LEU A 546 -6.21 -4.29 15.65
N ARG A 547 -5.23 -3.72 16.36
CA ARG A 547 -4.05 -3.11 15.74
C ARG A 547 -3.21 -4.13 14.98
N ALA A 548 -3.10 -5.36 15.50
CA ALA A 548 -2.41 -6.44 14.81
C ALA A 548 -3.15 -6.85 13.52
N LEU A 549 -4.48 -7.02 13.57
CA LEU A 549 -5.31 -7.33 12.41
C LEU A 549 -5.27 -6.20 11.38
N ALA A 550 -5.71 -5.00 11.77
CA ALA A 550 -5.76 -3.85 10.88
C ALA A 550 -4.37 -3.48 10.33
N GLY A 551 -3.31 -3.64 11.12
CA GLY A 551 -1.94 -3.35 10.67
C GLY A 551 -1.45 -4.32 9.60
N ASN A 552 -1.81 -5.61 9.68
CA ASN A 552 -1.46 -6.61 8.67
C ASN A 552 -2.38 -6.60 7.44
N ASP A 553 -3.55 -5.97 7.55
CA ASP A 553 -4.53 -5.80 6.47
C ASP A 553 -4.75 -4.31 6.12
N SER A 554 -3.71 -3.49 6.33
CA SER A 554 -3.75 -2.05 6.02
C SER A 554 -3.56 -1.76 4.53
N SER A 555 -3.08 -2.74 3.75
CA SER A 555 -2.88 -2.54 2.32
C SER A 555 -4.19 -2.68 1.53
N SER A 556 -4.31 -1.91 0.45
CA SER A 556 -5.43 -1.91 -0.48
C SER A 556 -4.98 -1.41 -1.86
N VAL A 557 -5.92 -1.03 -2.71
CA VAL A 557 -5.61 -0.32 -3.96
C VAL A 557 -5.02 1.08 -3.68
N LEU A 558 -5.38 1.72 -2.56
CA LEU A 558 -4.93 3.06 -2.22
C LEU A 558 -3.46 3.09 -1.78
N ASP A 559 -3.06 2.09 -0.98
CA ASP A 559 -1.72 1.96 -0.44
C ASP A 559 -1.34 0.48 -0.39
N ARG A 560 -0.23 0.12 -1.01
CA ARG A 560 0.26 -1.27 -1.02
C ARG A 560 1.10 -1.62 0.21
N SER A 561 1.31 -0.66 1.11
CA SER A 561 2.06 -0.90 2.34
C SER A 561 1.19 -1.58 3.39
N GLU A 562 1.76 -2.60 4.04
CA GLU A 562 1.15 -3.35 5.14
C GLU A 562 2.21 -3.80 6.13
N SER A 563 1.76 -4.16 7.33
CA SER A 563 2.56 -4.68 8.43
C SER A 563 3.78 -3.79 8.74
N LYS A 564 3.64 -2.46 8.60
CA LYS A 564 4.74 -1.51 8.76
C LYS A 564 5.44 -1.68 10.12
N TYR A 565 4.66 -1.85 11.19
CA TYR A 565 5.18 -2.11 12.53
C TYR A 565 6.01 -3.39 12.58
N LEU A 566 5.58 -4.45 11.90
CA LEU A 566 6.25 -5.73 11.88
C LEU A 566 7.51 -5.72 11.00
N ARG A 567 7.50 -5.01 9.87
CA ARG A 567 8.69 -4.84 9.01
C ARG A 567 9.86 -4.25 9.79
N VAL A 568 9.61 -3.25 10.66
CA VAL A 568 10.64 -2.66 11.52
C VAL A 568 11.21 -3.72 12.47
N LEU A 569 10.36 -4.53 13.09
CA LEU A 569 10.78 -5.60 14.00
C LEU A 569 11.53 -6.72 13.28
N ILE A 570 11.07 -7.13 12.09
CA ILE A 570 11.71 -8.14 11.25
C ILE A 570 13.09 -7.67 10.81
N ASN A 571 13.20 -6.43 10.29
CA ASN A 571 14.49 -5.88 9.85
C ASN A 571 15.48 -5.79 11.01
N ARG A 572 15.01 -5.34 12.19
CA ARG A 572 15.83 -5.30 13.40
C ARG A 572 16.29 -6.70 13.84
N PHE A 573 15.41 -7.69 13.79
CA PHE A 573 15.76 -9.08 14.13
C PHE A 573 16.83 -9.64 13.19
N TRP A 574 16.67 -9.47 11.87
CA TRP A 574 17.66 -9.96 10.91
C TRP A 574 19.00 -9.24 11.02
N ALA A 575 19.00 -7.92 11.19
CA ALA A 575 20.23 -7.14 11.38
C ALA A 575 20.96 -7.53 12.68
N ALA A 576 20.22 -7.71 13.78
CA ALA A 576 20.80 -8.15 15.04
C ALA A 576 21.35 -9.58 14.95
N ARG A 577 20.67 -10.48 14.21
CA ARG A 577 21.15 -11.85 13.98
C ARG A 577 22.45 -11.87 13.18
N GLU A 578 22.52 -11.08 12.11
CA GLU A 578 23.72 -10.94 11.30
C GLU A 578 24.91 -10.42 12.11
N ALA A 579 24.71 -9.35 12.89
CA ALA A 579 25.75 -8.81 13.78
C ALA A 579 26.21 -9.85 14.82
N ALA A 580 25.26 -10.54 15.47
CA ALA A 580 25.53 -11.55 16.48
C ALA A 580 26.33 -12.75 15.94
N THR A 581 26.04 -13.17 14.71
CA THR A 581 26.83 -14.17 13.97
C THR A 581 28.24 -13.68 13.71
N ASN A 582 28.40 -12.43 13.25
CA ASN A 582 29.71 -11.86 12.97
C ASN A 582 30.57 -11.72 14.24
N HIS A 583 29.96 -11.57 15.42
CA HIS A 583 30.63 -11.59 16.71
C HIS A 583 31.00 -13.02 17.20
N GLY A 584 30.61 -14.08 16.48
CA GLY A 584 30.98 -15.47 16.74
C GLY A 584 30.29 -16.14 17.95
N ARG A 585 29.31 -15.47 18.60
CA ARG A 585 28.56 -16.03 19.74
C ARG A 585 27.08 -15.64 19.71
N PRO A 586 26.34 -16.00 18.65
CA PRO A 586 25.00 -15.48 18.44
C PRO A 586 24.02 -15.80 19.58
N GLY A 587 24.11 -16.98 20.21
CA GLY A 587 23.26 -17.36 21.34
C GLY A 587 23.46 -16.55 22.62
N ARG A 588 24.53 -15.75 22.74
CA ARG A 588 24.78 -14.89 23.92
C ARG A 588 24.63 -13.40 23.63
N ASP A 589 24.21 -13.04 22.42
CA ASP A 589 24.08 -11.65 22.01
C ASP A 589 22.81 -11.00 22.58
N ALA A 590 23.00 -9.93 23.36
CA ALA A 590 21.91 -9.25 24.06
C ALA A 590 20.96 -8.51 23.11
N ASP A 591 21.48 -7.97 22.00
CA ASP A 591 20.69 -7.23 21.03
C ASP A 591 19.85 -8.17 20.17
N LEU A 592 20.39 -9.32 19.77
CA LEU A 592 19.62 -10.39 19.15
C LEU A 592 18.51 -10.88 20.08
N ALA A 593 18.82 -11.16 21.35
CA ALA A 593 17.81 -11.59 22.31
C ALA A 593 16.69 -10.54 22.51
N LYS A 594 17.04 -9.25 22.54
CA LYS A 594 16.08 -8.15 22.63
C LYS A 594 15.21 -8.04 21.38
N ALA A 595 15.80 -8.12 20.19
CA ALA A 595 15.08 -8.07 18.92
C ALA A 595 14.14 -9.29 18.76
N ALA A 596 14.60 -10.49 19.12
CA ALA A 596 13.81 -11.71 19.10
C ALA A 596 12.60 -11.63 20.05
N ARG A 597 12.79 -11.14 21.29
CA ARG A 597 11.66 -10.93 22.22
C ARG A 597 10.61 -9.96 21.67
N ALA A 598 11.04 -8.85 21.06
CA ALA A 598 10.12 -7.87 20.50
C ALA A 598 9.31 -8.46 19.32
N LEU A 599 9.99 -9.14 18.38
CA LEU A 599 9.34 -9.77 17.24
C LEU A 599 8.40 -10.92 17.67
N ARG A 600 8.85 -11.77 18.60
CA ARG A 600 8.05 -12.86 19.17
C ARG A 600 6.79 -12.35 19.88
N ASN A 601 6.87 -11.23 20.60
CA ASN A 601 5.70 -10.63 21.26
C ASN A 601 4.68 -10.09 20.25
N ALA A 602 5.14 -9.51 19.13
CA ALA A 602 4.25 -9.10 18.04
C ALA A 602 3.52 -10.32 17.43
N PHE A 603 4.25 -11.40 17.15
CA PHE A 603 3.64 -12.65 16.67
C PHE A 603 2.70 -13.29 17.68
N ARG A 604 2.97 -13.18 18.99
CA ARG A 604 2.04 -13.66 20.03
C ARG A 604 0.73 -12.86 20.04
N THR A 605 0.82 -11.54 19.89
CA THR A 605 -0.37 -10.68 19.79
C THR A 605 -1.22 -11.07 18.57
N MET A 606 -0.57 -11.40 17.45
CA MET A 606 -1.27 -11.94 16.27
C MET A 606 -1.92 -13.30 16.56
N SER A 607 -1.25 -14.19 17.29
CA SER A 607 -1.76 -15.53 17.62
C SER A 607 -3.00 -15.52 18.52
N SER A 608 -3.14 -14.53 19.41
CA SER A 608 -4.28 -14.41 20.32
C SER A 608 -5.40 -13.52 19.78
N ALA A 609 -5.22 -12.91 18.59
CA ALA A 609 -6.16 -11.93 18.07
C ALA A 609 -7.63 -12.42 17.97
N PRO A 610 -7.95 -13.66 17.55
CA PRO A 610 -9.33 -14.15 17.52
C PRO A 610 -10.02 -14.13 18.89
N ASP A 611 -9.26 -14.39 19.96
CA ASP A 611 -9.79 -14.51 21.33
C ASP A 611 -9.85 -13.15 22.04
N ASP A 612 -8.95 -12.23 21.67
CA ASP A 612 -8.82 -10.92 22.29
C ASP A 612 -9.73 -9.84 21.64
N LEU A 613 -10.30 -10.10 20.46
CA LEU A 613 -11.25 -9.20 19.79
C LEU A 613 -12.65 -9.27 20.45
N HIS A 614 -13.41 -8.17 20.39
CA HIS A 614 -14.82 -8.16 20.77
C HIS A 614 -15.61 -9.19 19.96
N ALA A 615 -16.52 -9.93 20.61
CA ALA A 615 -17.18 -11.11 20.04
C ALA A 615 -17.85 -10.85 18.67
N ASP A 616 -18.55 -9.73 18.52
CA ASP A 616 -19.24 -9.38 17.26
C ASP A 616 -18.24 -9.14 16.13
N LEU A 617 -17.16 -8.41 16.40
CA LEU A 617 -16.09 -8.15 15.43
C LEU A 617 -15.32 -9.44 15.11
N ALA A 618 -15.00 -10.26 16.13
CA ALA A 618 -14.33 -11.54 15.96
C ALA A 618 -15.15 -12.51 15.09
N ALA A 619 -16.48 -12.49 15.23
CA ALA A 619 -17.38 -13.27 14.37
C ALA A 619 -17.37 -12.75 12.92
N GLU A 620 -17.44 -11.44 12.73
CA GLU A 620 -17.45 -10.79 11.40
C GLU A 620 -16.14 -11.01 10.63
N VAL A 621 -14.98 -10.93 11.30
CA VAL A 621 -13.65 -11.01 10.64
C VAL A 621 -12.97 -12.37 10.83
N ARG A 622 -13.71 -13.40 11.26
CA ARG A 622 -13.17 -14.71 11.64
C ARG A 622 -12.17 -15.31 10.64
N PRO A 623 -12.44 -15.35 9.31
CA PRO A 623 -11.51 -15.95 8.36
C PRO A 623 -10.12 -15.29 8.38
N TRP A 624 -10.07 -13.96 8.48
CA TRP A 624 -8.83 -13.19 8.53
C TRP A 624 -8.17 -13.24 9.92
N ALA A 625 -8.96 -13.15 11.00
CA ALA A 625 -8.42 -13.25 12.36
C ALA A 625 -7.77 -14.63 12.63
N GLU A 626 -8.41 -15.72 12.23
CA GLU A 626 -7.83 -17.06 12.34
C GLU A 626 -6.57 -17.22 11.49
N GLN A 627 -6.57 -16.67 10.27
CA GLN A 627 -5.41 -16.73 9.41
C GLN A 627 -4.24 -15.91 9.99
N LEU A 628 -4.52 -14.73 10.53
CA LEU A 628 -3.56 -13.93 11.30
C LEU A 628 -3.00 -14.73 12.48
N ALA A 629 -3.85 -15.47 13.19
CA ALA A 629 -3.44 -16.29 14.33
C ALA A 629 -2.52 -17.45 13.93
N ARG A 630 -2.79 -18.10 12.79
CA ARG A 630 -1.90 -19.13 12.21
C ARG A 630 -0.54 -18.54 11.86
N TYR A 631 -0.51 -17.37 11.20
CA TYR A 631 0.75 -16.66 10.93
C TYR A 631 1.48 -16.24 12.21
N GLY A 632 0.76 -15.75 13.22
CA GLY A 632 1.32 -15.42 14.53
C GLY A 632 1.98 -16.63 15.18
N SER A 633 1.27 -17.76 15.25
CA SER A 633 1.79 -19.01 15.81
C SER A 633 3.01 -19.52 15.03
N ALA A 634 2.96 -19.49 13.69
CA ALA A 634 4.07 -19.88 12.84
C ALA A 634 5.29 -18.95 13.04
N GLY A 635 5.05 -17.65 13.19
CA GLY A 635 6.07 -16.64 13.43
C GLY A 635 6.76 -16.81 14.78
N VAL A 636 6.01 -17.10 15.86
CA VAL A 636 6.58 -17.45 17.17
C VAL A 636 7.52 -18.65 17.03
N HIS A 637 7.06 -19.73 16.41
CA HIS A 637 7.86 -20.93 16.24
C HIS A 637 9.06 -20.73 15.30
N ALA A 638 8.94 -19.90 14.26
CA ALA A 638 10.05 -19.55 13.40
C ALA A 638 11.15 -18.77 14.15
N VAL A 639 10.77 -17.80 14.99
CA VAL A 639 11.73 -17.09 15.86
C VAL A 639 12.35 -18.05 16.87
N ASP A 640 11.56 -18.92 17.50
CA ASP A 640 12.03 -19.91 18.47
C ASP A 640 13.02 -20.90 17.83
N THR A 641 12.77 -21.35 16.58
CA THR A 641 13.72 -22.17 15.80
C THR A 641 15.06 -21.45 15.61
N LEU A 642 15.04 -20.22 15.09
CA LEU A 642 16.25 -19.47 14.78
C LEU A 642 17.05 -19.12 16.04
N MET A 643 16.37 -18.83 17.15
CA MET A 643 17.00 -18.59 18.43
C MET A 643 17.59 -19.87 19.03
N ALA A 644 16.90 -21.01 18.98
CA ALA A 644 17.45 -22.28 19.43
C ALA A 644 18.71 -22.66 18.63
N GLN A 645 18.70 -22.46 17.30
CA GLN A 645 19.89 -22.65 16.46
C GLN A 645 21.05 -21.73 16.82
N ALA A 646 20.78 -20.47 17.21
CA ALA A 646 21.81 -19.56 17.69
C ALA A 646 22.46 -20.03 19.02
N HIS A 647 21.74 -20.82 19.82
CA HIS A 647 22.23 -21.45 21.04
C HIS A 647 22.80 -22.86 20.81
N ASP A 648 22.87 -23.34 19.55
CA ASP A 648 23.24 -24.71 19.19
C ASP A 648 22.33 -25.79 19.84
N ASP A 649 21.08 -25.43 20.15
CA ASP A 649 20.05 -26.33 20.68
C ASP A 649 19.21 -26.92 19.54
N GLY A 650 19.73 -28.02 18.95
CA GLY A 650 19.09 -28.70 17.82
C GLY A 650 17.75 -29.36 18.16
N ASP A 651 17.56 -29.81 19.40
CA ASP A 651 16.33 -30.46 19.85
C ASP A 651 15.16 -29.47 19.87
N THR A 652 15.35 -28.32 20.53
CA THR A 652 14.35 -27.24 20.57
C THR A 652 14.13 -26.67 19.17
N ALA A 653 15.21 -26.48 18.39
CA ALA A 653 15.12 -25.96 17.03
C ALA A 653 14.23 -26.84 16.15
N TRP A 654 14.44 -28.16 16.16
CA TRP A 654 13.69 -29.11 15.35
C TRP A 654 12.22 -29.21 15.76
N SER A 655 11.95 -29.22 17.06
CA SER A 655 10.58 -29.23 17.59
C SER A 655 9.78 -28.00 17.12
N ALA A 656 10.37 -26.81 17.26
CA ALA A 656 9.75 -25.57 16.81
C ALA A 656 9.61 -25.52 15.27
N GLN A 657 10.62 -25.97 14.53
CA GLN A 657 10.63 -25.94 13.06
C GLN A 657 9.52 -26.82 12.48
N ARG A 658 9.32 -28.02 13.02
CA ARG A 658 8.21 -28.91 12.61
C ARG A 658 6.85 -28.25 12.79
N THR A 659 6.67 -27.53 13.88
CA THR A 659 5.42 -26.80 14.15
C THR A 659 5.24 -25.65 13.16
N ALA A 660 6.27 -24.84 12.92
CA ALA A 660 6.25 -23.77 11.92
C ALA A 660 5.96 -24.31 10.49
N GLN A 661 6.58 -25.42 10.10
CA GLN A 661 6.36 -26.06 8.79
C GLN A 661 4.93 -26.62 8.64
N ARG A 662 4.36 -27.20 9.71
CA ARG A 662 2.96 -27.65 9.72
C ARG A 662 2.01 -26.46 9.51
N LEU A 663 2.18 -25.41 10.33
CA LEU A 663 1.37 -24.20 10.23
C LEU A 663 1.50 -23.52 8.87
N ARG A 664 2.70 -23.48 8.27
CA ARG A 664 2.90 -22.95 6.90
C ARG A 664 2.09 -23.70 5.85
N LYS A 665 1.94 -25.03 5.98
CA LYS A 665 1.07 -25.83 5.09
C LYS A 665 -0.41 -25.52 5.30
N GLU A 666 -0.84 -25.28 6.54
CA GLU A 666 -2.21 -24.90 6.87
C GLU A 666 -2.53 -23.49 6.34
N ILE A 667 -1.62 -22.54 6.54
CA ILE A 667 -1.68 -21.17 6.02
C ILE A 667 -1.93 -21.17 4.51
N GLY A 668 -1.21 -21.99 3.75
CA GLY A 668 -1.34 -22.08 2.30
C GLY A 668 -2.66 -22.68 1.79
N ARG A 669 -3.51 -23.20 2.68
CA ARG A 669 -4.85 -23.74 2.35
C ARG A 669 -5.99 -22.79 2.69
N SER A 670 -5.72 -21.70 3.42
CA SER A 670 -6.75 -20.74 3.81
C SER A 670 -7.24 -19.95 2.59
N PRO A 671 -8.56 -19.69 2.49
CA PRO A 671 -9.09 -18.78 1.48
C PRO A 671 -8.85 -17.31 1.84
N ALA A 672 -8.47 -16.99 3.09
CA ALA A 672 -8.21 -15.63 3.53
C ALA A 672 -6.73 -15.23 3.33
N THR A 673 -6.52 -14.03 2.81
CA THR A 673 -5.22 -13.41 2.60
C THR A 673 -4.96 -12.35 3.68
N VAL A 674 -3.84 -12.47 4.39
CA VAL A 674 -3.39 -11.54 5.44
C VAL A 674 -1.89 -11.31 5.30
N GLY A 675 -1.44 -10.04 5.31
CA GLY A 675 -0.02 -9.68 5.34
C GLY A 675 0.85 -10.32 4.24
N LYS A 676 0.28 -10.49 3.03
CA LYS A 676 0.84 -11.27 1.91
C LYS A 676 2.29 -10.93 1.59
N GLY A 677 2.66 -9.65 1.63
CA GLY A 677 3.98 -9.16 1.28
C GLY A 677 5.01 -9.17 2.42
N VAL A 678 4.65 -9.65 3.62
CA VAL A 678 5.52 -9.58 4.81
C VAL A 678 5.60 -10.90 5.57
N LEU A 679 4.45 -11.50 5.89
CA LEU A 679 4.37 -12.66 6.77
C LEU A 679 4.91 -13.93 6.10
N ALA A 680 4.43 -14.23 4.89
CA ALA A 680 4.90 -15.38 4.13
C ALA A 680 6.40 -15.28 3.77
N PRO A 681 6.93 -14.14 3.26
CA PRO A 681 8.37 -13.98 3.04
C PRO A 681 9.24 -14.16 4.29
N PHE A 682 8.78 -13.69 5.46
CA PHE A 682 9.49 -13.91 6.72
C PHE A 682 9.57 -15.41 7.06
N LEU A 683 8.44 -16.12 7.01
CA LEU A 683 8.40 -17.56 7.28
C LEU A 683 9.23 -18.35 6.28
N GLU A 684 9.18 -17.99 5.00
CA GLU A 684 9.98 -18.63 3.96
C GLU A 684 11.47 -18.48 4.26
N ARG A 685 11.95 -17.24 4.49
CA ARG A 685 13.35 -16.99 4.83
C ARG A 685 13.77 -17.73 6.10
N ALA A 686 12.95 -17.69 7.16
CA ALA A 686 13.25 -18.37 8.41
C ALA A 686 13.38 -19.89 8.23
N MET A 687 12.50 -20.51 7.44
CA MET A 687 12.58 -21.94 7.17
C MET A 687 13.76 -22.29 6.26
N THR A 688 14.09 -21.45 5.28
CA THR A 688 15.28 -21.64 4.43
C THR A 688 16.57 -21.59 5.24
N GLU A 689 16.71 -20.63 6.16
CA GLU A 689 17.85 -20.56 7.08
C GLU A 689 17.87 -21.78 8.03
N ALA A 690 16.71 -22.19 8.55
CA ALA A 690 16.61 -23.35 9.41
C ALA A 690 17.01 -24.67 8.72
N ASP A 691 16.57 -24.89 7.48
CA ASP A 691 16.95 -26.04 6.67
C ASP A 691 18.44 -26.01 6.27
N ALA A 692 19.02 -24.81 6.06
CA ALA A 692 20.45 -24.68 5.83
C ALA A 692 21.27 -25.07 7.07
N TRP A 693 20.77 -24.80 8.28
CA TRP A 693 21.48 -25.08 9.54
C TRP A 693 21.67 -26.58 9.80
N THR A 694 20.70 -27.38 9.34
CA THR A 694 20.71 -28.86 9.39
C THR A 694 21.32 -29.49 8.13
N GLY A 695 21.69 -28.66 7.13
CA GLY A 695 22.21 -29.09 5.83
C GLY A 695 21.15 -29.65 4.88
N ALA A 696 19.88 -29.70 5.28
CA ALA A 696 18.76 -30.19 4.49
C ALA A 696 18.41 -29.29 3.28
N ARG A 697 19.02 -28.11 3.15
CA ARG A 697 18.88 -27.21 1.99
C ARG A 697 19.49 -27.76 0.70
N HIS A 698 20.52 -28.63 0.79
CA HIS A 698 21.18 -29.20 -0.38
C HIS A 698 20.45 -30.44 -0.88
N GLU A 699 20.62 -30.80 -2.16
CA GLU A 699 20.16 -32.08 -2.69
C GLU A 699 20.85 -33.22 -1.94
N THR A 700 20.22 -33.69 -0.86
CA THR A 700 20.57 -34.97 -0.24
C THR A 700 20.20 -36.07 -1.22
N PRO A 701 21.09 -37.06 -1.45
CA PRO A 701 20.73 -38.25 -2.22
C PRO A 701 19.47 -38.84 -1.58
N ARG A 702 18.40 -38.92 -2.36
CA ARG A 702 17.16 -39.55 -1.92
C ARG A 702 17.39 -41.06 -1.91
N PRO A 703 16.77 -41.82 -0.99
CA PRO A 703 16.78 -43.27 -1.12
C PRO A 703 16.25 -43.62 -2.50
N ASP A 704 17.06 -44.28 -3.32
CA ASP A 704 16.58 -44.84 -4.58
C ASP A 704 15.38 -45.73 -4.24
N GLY A 705 14.32 -45.67 -5.06
CA GLY A 705 13.09 -46.44 -4.85
C GLY A 705 13.26 -47.96 -4.83
N LYS A 706 14.51 -48.45 -4.89
CA LYS A 706 14.93 -49.85 -4.79
C LYS A 706 15.70 -50.17 -3.48
N ASP A 707 16.12 -49.18 -2.68
CA ASP A 707 17.05 -49.34 -1.55
C ASP A 707 16.47 -49.04 -0.14
N ALA A 708 15.18 -48.70 -0.05
CA ALA A 708 14.46 -48.73 1.23
C ALA A 708 14.15 -50.19 1.59
N GLY A 709 15.13 -50.89 2.14
CA GLY A 709 14.92 -52.23 2.69
C GLY A 709 13.91 -52.21 3.85
N PRO A 710 13.29 -53.36 4.20
CA PRO A 710 12.28 -53.43 5.26
C PRO A 710 12.80 -52.96 6.64
N THR A 711 14.12 -52.96 6.83
CA THR A 711 14.81 -52.63 8.08
C THR A 711 15.90 -51.56 7.93
N SER A 712 16.06 -50.92 6.77
CA SER A 712 17.12 -49.93 6.57
C SER A 712 16.81 -48.87 5.51
N LEU A 713 17.34 -47.66 5.71
CA LEU A 713 17.34 -46.57 4.76
C LEU A 713 18.79 -46.17 4.46
N THR A 714 19.27 -46.47 3.26
CA THR A 714 20.66 -46.20 2.85
C THR A 714 20.74 -45.01 1.91
N VAL A 715 21.77 -44.18 2.10
CA VAL A 715 22.15 -43.04 1.26
C VAL A 715 23.58 -43.31 0.77
N PRO A 716 23.73 -43.88 -0.44
CA PRO A 716 25.04 -44.13 -1.04
C PRO A 716 25.67 -42.83 -1.54
N PHE A 717 27.00 -42.81 -1.59
CA PHE A 717 27.80 -41.76 -2.19
C PHE A 717 28.48 -42.30 -3.45
N GLU A 718 28.76 -41.44 -4.43
CA GLU A 718 29.44 -41.86 -5.67
C GLU A 718 30.85 -42.42 -5.43
N ARG A 719 31.49 -42.04 -4.32
CA ARG A 719 32.82 -42.50 -3.91
C ARG A 719 32.98 -42.39 -2.40
N ALA A 720 34.03 -42.98 -1.85
CA ALA A 720 34.41 -42.80 -0.45
C ALA A 720 34.88 -41.36 -0.17
N ARG A 721 34.21 -40.69 0.78
CA ARG A 721 34.44 -39.29 1.16
C ARG A 721 34.69 -39.15 2.65
N ARG A 722 35.44 -38.13 3.04
CA ARG A 722 35.63 -37.79 4.47
C ARG A 722 34.39 -37.09 5.00
N LEU A 723 33.82 -37.59 6.09
CA LEU A 723 32.64 -37.03 6.74
C LEU A 723 33.03 -36.15 7.92
N ALA A 724 32.52 -34.91 7.97
CA ALA A 724 32.63 -34.03 9.12
C ALA A 724 31.59 -34.40 10.19
N ALA A 725 30.36 -34.63 9.76
CA ALA A 725 29.25 -35.06 10.58
C ALA A 725 28.16 -35.70 9.73
N VAL A 726 27.20 -36.33 10.37
CA VAL A 726 25.93 -36.75 9.76
C VAL A 726 24.78 -36.22 10.61
N THR A 727 23.91 -35.43 9.99
CA THR A 727 22.69 -34.90 10.63
C THR A 727 21.48 -35.72 10.17
N ALA A 728 20.68 -36.22 11.12
CA ALA A 728 19.45 -36.93 10.85
C ALA A 728 18.27 -36.19 11.49
N LEU A 729 17.21 -35.99 10.70
CA LEU A 729 15.96 -35.39 11.11
C LEU A 729 14.84 -36.43 10.95
N THR A 730 14.15 -36.75 12.04
CA THR A 730 13.02 -37.70 12.05
C THR A 730 11.84 -37.15 12.82
N GLU A 731 10.69 -37.81 12.69
CA GLU A 731 9.59 -37.61 13.64
C GLU A 731 10.06 -38.01 15.06
N PRO A 732 9.76 -37.23 16.11
CA PRO A 732 10.08 -37.58 17.49
C PRO A 732 9.28 -38.79 17.95
N GLY A 733 9.88 -39.57 18.86
CA GLY A 733 9.21 -40.68 19.53
C GLY A 733 10.18 -41.79 19.95
N PRO A 734 9.71 -42.74 20.78
CA PRO A 734 10.54 -43.85 21.27
C PRO A 734 11.15 -44.70 20.14
N ALA A 735 10.43 -44.82 19.02
CA ALA A 735 10.88 -45.54 17.84
C ALA A 735 12.15 -44.92 17.21
N ALA A 736 12.33 -43.60 17.27
CA ALA A 736 13.56 -42.97 16.79
C ALA A 736 14.78 -43.42 17.62
N GLY A 737 14.63 -43.53 18.94
CA GLY A 737 15.65 -44.07 19.85
C GLY A 737 16.07 -45.51 19.56
N ALA A 738 15.25 -46.27 18.83
CA ALA A 738 15.55 -47.64 18.41
C ALA A 738 16.27 -47.71 17.05
N VAL A 739 16.43 -46.59 16.33
CA VAL A 739 17.11 -46.52 15.04
C VAL A 739 18.61 -46.29 15.26
N SER A 740 19.44 -47.10 14.61
CA SER A 740 20.90 -46.96 14.60
C SER A 740 21.34 -46.16 13.37
N LEU A 741 22.21 -45.18 13.57
CA LEU A 741 22.87 -44.43 12.51
C LEU A 741 24.23 -45.07 12.25
N GLU A 742 24.51 -45.38 10.98
CA GLU A 742 25.69 -46.14 10.56
C GLU A 742 26.32 -45.51 9.31
N ALA A 743 27.62 -45.73 9.13
CA ALA A 743 28.38 -45.35 7.94
C ALA A 743 29.14 -46.56 7.39
N HIS A 744 29.12 -46.77 6.09
CA HIS A 744 29.88 -47.83 5.43
C HIS A 744 31.30 -47.32 5.15
N VAL A 745 32.30 -48.02 5.69
CA VAL A 745 33.71 -47.73 5.51
C VAL A 745 34.28 -48.78 4.55
N PRO A 746 34.79 -48.38 3.37
CA PRO A 746 35.33 -49.33 2.40
C PRO A 746 36.39 -50.24 3.02
N GLY A 747 36.21 -51.56 2.91
CA GLY A 747 37.11 -52.56 3.48
C GLY A 747 36.87 -52.92 4.96
N GLU A 748 36.10 -52.11 5.71
CA GLU A 748 35.77 -52.35 7.12
C GLU A 748 34.27 -52.68 7.33
N GLY A 749 33.41 -52.34 6.37
CA GLY A 749 31.97 -52.58 6.44
C GLY A 749 31.19 -51.48 7.19
N TRP A 750 30.02 -51.82 7.72
CA TRP A 750 29.14 -50.86 8.39
C TRP A 750 29.59 -50.58 9.83
N ARG A 751 29.93 -49.32 10.10
CA ARG A 751 30.30 -48.83 11.43
C ARG A 751 29.18 -48.02 12.05
N ARG A 752 28.86 -48.32 13.31
CA ARG A 752 27.85 -47.57 14.07
C ARG A 752 28.36 -46.21 14.52
N LEU A 753 27.57 -45.16 14.26
CA LEU A 753 27.83 -43.77 14.65
C LEU A 753 27.04 -43.34 15.88
N GLY A 754 25.93 -44.02 16.19
CA GLY A 754 25.08 -43.72 17.34
C GLY A 754 23.66 -44.27 17.21
N ARG A 755 22.80 -43.91 18.15
CA ARG A 755 21.33 -44.01 18.01
C ARG A 755 20.77 -42.65 17.66
N LEU A 756 19.65 -42.62 16.96
CA LEU A 756 18.92 -41.36 16.80
C LEU A 756 18.32 -40.94 18.14
N SER A 757 18.21 -39.64 18.33
CA SER A 757 17.54 -39.05 19.48
C SER A 757 16.03 -39.26 19.38
N VAL A 758 15.40 -39.47 20.53
CA VAL A 758 13.93 -39.53 20.66
C VAL A 758 13.26 -38.18 20.35
N THR A 759 14.01 -37.08 20.42
CA THR A 759 13.57 -35.73 20.03
C THR A 759 13.48 -35.55 18.52
N GLY A 760 14.05 -36.48 17.75
CA GLY A 760 14.04 -36.47 16.29
C GLY A 760 15.13 -35.62 15.62
N TRP A 761 16.02 -34.98 16.39
CA TRP A 761 17.23 -34.34 15.86
C TRP A 761 18.46 -35.11 16.33
N THR A 762 19.40 -35.40 15.43
CA THR A 762 20.67 -36.05 15.79
C THR A 762 21.77 -35.54 14.89
N GLU A 763 22.85 -35.06 15.49
CA GLU A 763 24.11 -34.78 14.80
C GLU A 763 25.20 -35.67 15.38
N SER A 764 25.76 -36.57 14.56
CA SER A 764 26.93 -37.34 14.93
C SER A 764 28.15 -36.76 14.25
N ARG A 765 29.09 -36.21 15.02
CA ARG A 765 30.37 -35.73 14.50
C ARG A 765 31.30 -36.90 14.23
N THR A 766 31.88 -36.95 13.03
CA THR A 766 32.63 -38.12 12.54
C THR A 766 34.05 -37.77 12.11
N PRO A 767 34.83 -37.03 12.91
CA PRO A 767 36.13 -36.53 12.47
C PRO A 767 37.00 -37.69 11.96
N ARG A 768 37.60 -37.50 10.78
CA ARG A 768 38.51 -38.46 10.12
C ARG A 768 37.86 -39.74 9.56
N LEU A 769 36.53 -39.89 9.60
CA LEU A 769 35.85 -41.05 9.02
C LEU A 769 35.74 -40.92 7.50
N ARG A 770 36.17 -41.95 6.75
CA ARG A 770 35.98 -42.03 5.29
C ARG A 770 34.92 -43.07 4.97
N ALA A 771 33.79 -42.63 4.41
CA ALA A 771 32.66 -43.48 4.12
C ALA A 771 32.16 -43.28 2.69
N ASP A 772 31.63 -44.33 2.07
CA ASP A 772 30.96 -44.31 0.75
C ASP A 772 29.44 -44.47 0.85
N ALA A 773 28.89 -44.68 2.05
CA ALA A 773 27.46 -44.62 2.30
C ALA A 773 27.17 -44.31 3.78
N VAL A 774 25.98 -43.78 4.05
CA VAL A 774 25.39 -43.72 5.40
C VAL A 774 24.03 -44.40 5.39
N ARG A 775 23.62 -44.99 6.51
CA ARG A 775 22.30 -45.59 6.63
C ARG A 775 21.69 -45.44 8.01
N LEU A 776 20.37 -45.56 8.04
CA LEU A 776 19.58 -45.79 9.25
C LEU A 776 19.13 -47.25 9.27
N THR A 777 19.24 -47.93 10.40
CA THR A 777 18.78 -49.32 10.59
C THR A 777 17.81 -49.45 11.76
N TRP A 778 16.79 -50.30 11.63
CA TRP A 778 15.80 -50.60 12.67
C TRP A 778 15.46 -52.10 12.70
N ALA A 779 14.86 -52.56 13.80
CA ALA A 779 14.57 -53.98 14.00
C ALA A 779 13.47 -54.49 13.05
N ASN A 780 13.59 -55.75 12.61
CA ASN A 780 12.58 -56.40 11.78
C ASN A 780 11.23 -56.49 12.54
N GLY A 781 10.13 -56.22 11.84
CA GLY A 781 8.78 -56.13 12.45
C GLY A 781 8.49 -54.82 13.18
N THR A 782 9.42 -53.87 13.25
CA THR A 782 9.15 -52.51 13.78
C THR A 782 8.76 -51.53 12.68
N LYS A 783 7.92 -50.55 13.01
CA LYS A 783 7.50 -49.52 12.06
C LYS A 783 8.71 -48.68 11.64
N ALA A 784 8.94 -48.58 10.33
CA ALA A 784 10.01 -47.74 9.77
C ALA A 784 9.93 -46.29 10.28
N PRO A 785 11.08 -45.64 10.57
CA PRO A 785 11.09 -44.26 11.04
C PRO A 785 10.62 -43.32 9.93
N SER A 786 9.87 -42.28 10.30
CA SER A 786 9.57 -41.20 9.36
C SER A 786 10.75 -40.23 9.33
N VAL A 787 11.57 -40.36 8.30
CA VAL A 787 12.79 -39.57 8.09
C VAL A 787 12.44 -38.35 7.24
N LYS A 788 12.82 -37.17 7.71
CA LYS A 788 12.69 -35.90 6.97
C LYS A 788 13.96 -35.59 6.18
N ALA A 789 15.11 -35.80 6.78
CA ALA A 789 16.40 -35.63 6.13
C ALA A 789 17.46 -36.54 6.76
N LEU A 790 18.39 -37.03 5.94
CA LEU A 790 19.62 -37.68 6.37
C LEU A 790 20.77 -37.04 5.58
N THR A 791 21.49 -36.14 6.24
CA THR A 791 22.42 -35.21 5.60
C THR A 791 23.85 -35.49 6.05
N PRO A 792 24.71 -36.05 5.17
CA PRO A 792 26.14 -36.11 5.40
C PRO A 792 26.79 -34.74 5.14
N TRP A 793 27.65 -34.30 6.07
CA TRP A 793 28.54 -33.16 5.88
C TRP A 793 29.92 -33.66 5.48
N PHE A 794 30.48 -33.14 4.40
CA PHE A 794 31.75 -33.63 3.85
C PHE A 794 32.92 -32.71 4.17
N GLU A 795 34.10 -33.27 4.48
CA GLU A 795 35.34 -32.51 4.68
C GLU A 795 36.11 -32.27 3.39
N ASP A 796 35.86 -33.06 2.33
CA ASP A 796 36.60 -33.03 1.06
C ASP A 796 36.05 -32.02 0.04
N THR A 797 35.33 -31.01 0.51
CA THR A 797 34.88 -29.84 -0.26
C THR A 797 35.32 -28.57 0.44
N PRO A 798 35.37 -27.41 -0.23
CA PRO A 798 35.62 -26.14 0.45
C PRO A 798 34.72 -25.99 1.70
N PRO A 799 35.27 -25.59 2.87
CA PRO A 799 34.51 -25.41 4.11
C PRO A 799 33.36 -24.41 4.00
N ALA A 800 33.44 -23.48 3.07
CA ALA A 800 32.39 -22.52 2.79
C ALA A 800 31.96 -22.57 1.32
N GLY A 801 30.78 -22.01 1.04
CA GLY A 801 30.35 -21.63 -0.30
C GLY A 801 30.49 -20.13 -0.50
N LEU A 802 30.77 -19.76 -1.75
CA LEU A 802 30.84 -18.39 -2.23
C LEU A 802 30.02 -18.28 -3.51
N GLU A 803 29.09 -17.34 -3.56
CA GLU A 803 28.31 -17.00 -4.76
C GLU A 803 28.27 -15.49 -4.93
N LEU A 804 28.46 -14.99 -6.15
CA LEU A 804 28.34 -13.56 -6.46
C LEU A 804 26.93 -13.26 -6.94
N SER A 805 26.33 -12.17 -6.45
CA SER A 805 24.98 -11.73 -6.86
C SER A 805 24.87 -11.47 -8.36
N ARG A 806 25.99 -11.18 -9.00
CA ARG A 806 26.19 -11.17 -10.44
C ARG A 806 27.65 -11.50 -10.74
N LYS A 807 27.88 -12.23 -11.83
CA LYS A 807 29.25 -12.57 -12.29
C LYS A 807 29.83 -11.51 -13.22
N GLU A 808 29.03 -10.58 -13.72
CA GLU A 808 29.46 -9.51 -14.60
C GLU A 808 29.03 -8.15 -14.04
N ALA A 809 29.91 -7.15 -14.16
CA ALA A 809 29.62 -5.76 -13.85
C ALA A 809 30.32 -4.82 -14.85
N ASP A 810 29.66 -3.74 -15.21
CA ASP A 810 30.24 -2.70 -16.07
C ASP A 810 30.67 -1.52 -15.22
N ALA A 811 31.83 -0.94 -15.54
CA ALA A 811 32.34 0.28 -14.92
C ALA A 811 32.98 1.20 -15.96
N GLN A 812 32.90 2.50 -15.71
CA GLN A 812 33.63 3.50 -16.48
C GLN A 812 35.04 3.63 -15.91
N ASN A 813 36.05 3.96 -16.73
CA ASN A 813 37.36 4.34 -16.22
C ASN A 813 37.24 5.50 -15.22
N GLY A 814 37.94 5.42 -14.08
CA GLY A 814 37.80 6.35 -12.95
C GLY A 814 36.54 6.14 -12.10
N GLY A 815 35.67 5.19 -12.46
CA GLY A 815 34.47 4.81 -11.72
C GLY A 815 34.63 3.52 -10.93
N SER A 816 33.52 2.97 -10.42
CA SER A 816 33.51 1.78 -9.56
C SER A 816 32.47 0.74 -9.98
N ALA A 817 32.80 -0.54 -9.81
CA ALA A 817 31.88 -1.67 -9.97
C ALA A 817 31.44 -2.24 -8.60
N THR A 818 30.11 -2.30 -8.44
CA THR A 818 29.31 -2.92 -7.37
C THR A 818 29.09 -4.45 -7.42
N VAL A 819 29.50 -5.32 -6.49
CA VAL A 819 28.90 -6.67 -6.39
C VAL A 819 28.73 -7.14 -4.95
N ASP A 820 27.76 -8.00 -4.68
CA ASP A 820 27.59 -8.64 -3.38
C ASP A 820 28.04 -10.11 -3.45
N ALA A 821 28.83 -10.54 -2.47
CA ALA A 821 29.25 -11.92 -2.26
C ALA A 821 28.40 -12.56 -1.16
N LEU A 822 27.72 -13.66 -1.50
CA LEU A 822 26.91 -14.50 -0.64
C LEU A 822 27.78 -15.64 -0.12
N ILE A 823 28.03 -15.65 1.18
CA ILE A 823 28.96 -16.56 1.85
C ILE A 823 28.19 -17.42 2.87
N PHE A 824 28.37 -18.74 2.83
CA PHE A 824 27.64 -19.68 3.70
C PHE A 824 28.49 -20.89 4.10
N SER A 825 28.24 -21.46 5.28
CA SER A 825 29.00 -22.62 5.75
C SER A 825 28.56 -23.91 5.04
N ARG A 826 29.53 -24.77 4.69
CA ARG A 826 29.33 -26.17 4.25
C ARG A 826 29.80 -27.14 5.33
N ARG A 827 29.85 -26.69 6.58
CA ARG A 827 30.25 -27.45 7.76
C ARG A 827 29.16 -27.36 8.83
N PRO A 828 29.12 -28.31 9.77
CA PRO A 828 28.22 -28.27 10.93
C PRO A 828 28.72 -27.24 11.98
N GLY A 829 28.98 -26.02 11.54
CA GLY A 829 29.56 -24.93 12.34
C GLY A 829 29.90 -23.71 11.49
N ASP A 830 30.11 -22.57 12.14
CA ASP A 830 30.54 -21.32 11.49
C ASP A 830 31.97 -21.46 10.95
N ILE A 831 32.24 -20.79 9.83
CA ILE A 831 33.57 -20.78 9.19
C ILE A 831 34.09 -19.35 9.13
N HIS A 832 35.21 -19.11 9.83
CA HIS A 832 35.89 -17.82 9.84
C HIS A 832 37.11 -17.90 8.95
N GLU A 833 37.07 -17.22 7.82
CA GLU A 833 38.14 -17.28 6.81
C GLU A 833 38.41 -15.88 6.23
N LYS A 834 39.54 -15.77 5.55
CA LYS A 834 39.91 -14.55 4.82
C LYS A 834 39.13 -14.47 3.50
N LEU A 835 38.52 -13.32 3.20
CA LEU A 835 37.98 -13.02 1.88
C LEU A 835 39.10 -12.40 1.03
N THR A 836 39.46 -13.07 -0.05
CA THR A 836 40.52 -12.62 -0.96
C THR A 836 39.91 -12.19 -2.29
N VAL A 837 40.06 -10.91 -2.65
CA VAL A 837 39.70 -10.40 -3.97
C VAL A 837 40.97 -9.96 -4.68
N LYS A 838 41.33 -10.63 -5.76
CA LYS A 838 42.59 -10.38 -6.49
C LYS A 838 42.40 -9.26 -7.51
N ALA A 839 42.68 -8.03 -7.09
CA ALA A 839 42.60 -6.86 -7.95
C ALA A 839 43.58 -6.94 -9.14
N PRO A 840 43.15 -6.61 -10.37
CA PRO A 840 44.07 -6.38 -11.48
C PRO A 840 45.02 -5.22 -11.20
N LYS A 841 46.16 -5.17 -11.89
CA LYS A 841 47.16 -4.09 -11.70
C LYS A 841 46.50 -2.72 -11.92
N GLY A 842 46.61 -1.83 -10.92
CA GLY A 842 46.05 -0.47 -10.95
C GLY A 842 44.62 -0.34 -10.42
N PHE A 843 43.89 -1.45 -10.20
CA PHE A 843 42.55 -1.43 -9.63
C PHE A 843 42.64 -1.45 -8.09
N THR A 844 41.68 -0.81 -7.43
CA THR A 844 41.54 -0.85 -5.97
C THR A 844 40.28 -1.62 -5.59
N VAL A 845 40.34 -2.46 -4.56
CA VAL A 845 39.18 -3.23 -4.10
C VAL A 845 38.87 -2.92 -2.63
N HIS A 846 37.59 -2.66 -2.36
CA HIS A 846 37.05 -2.47 -1.02
C HIS A 846 36.16 -3.66 -0.66
N ALA A 847 36.63 -4.46 0.31
CA ALA A 847 35.92 -5.57 0.92
C ALA A 847 36.49 -5.84 2.33
N PRO A 848 35.69 -6.37 3.27
CA PRO A 848 36.21 -6.83 4.56
C PRO A 848 37.23 -7.96 4.36
N LYS A 849 38.31 -7.94 5.16
CA LYS A 849 39.40 -8.92 5.06
C LYS A 849 39.03 -10.28 5.63
N GLU A 850 38.25 -10.30 6.70
CA GLU A 850 37.80 -11.51 7.38
C GLU A 850 36.27 -11.52 7.41
N VAL A 851 35.69 -12.67 7.13
CA VAL A 851 34.23 -12.86 7.07
C VAL A 851 33.87 -14.17 7.74
N THR A 852 32.76 -14.15 8.47
CA THR A 852 32.15 -15.36 9.05
C THR A 852 31.10 -15.90 8.10
N ALA A 853 31.25 -17.14 7.66
CA ALA A 853 30.19 -17.89 7.01
C ALA A 853 29.34 -18.60 8.08
N PRO A 854 28.10 -18.15 8.34
CA PRO A 854 27.25 -18.78 9.34
C PRO A 854 26.89 -20.22 9.01
N ARG A 855 26.79 -21.05 10.03
CA ARG A 855 25.97 -22.25 10.05
C ARG A 855 24.51 -21.83 9.91
N GLY A 856 23.84 -22.26 8.84
CA GLY A 856 22.41 -22.03 8.67
C GLY A 856 21.99 -20.62 8.28
N GLY A 857 22.80 -19.96 7.46
CA GLY A 857 22.46 -18.65 6.91
C GLY A 857 23.35 -18.28 5.74
N THR A 858 23.33 -17.02 5.36
CA THR A 858 24.22 -16.47 4.32
C THR A 858 24.65 -15.07 4.75
N ALA A 859 25.95 -14.86 4.91
CA ALA A 859 26.54 -13.54 5.08
C ALA A 859 26.61 -12.86 3.71
N THR A 860 26.23 -11.59 3.63
CA THR A 860 26.31 -10.82 2.39
C THR A 860 27.40 -9.76 2.53
N VAL A 861 28.41 -9.82 1.67
CA VAL A 861 29.57 -8.94 1.69
C VAL A 861 29.62 -8.12 0.43
N ARG A 862 29.60 -6.79 0.56
CA ARG A 862 29.76 -5.90 -0.58
C ARG A 862 31.22 -5.81 -1.00
N ILE A 863 31.50 -6.09 -2.27
CA ILE A 863 32.79 -5.94 -2.93
C ILE A 863 32.67 -4.78 -3.91
N THR A 864 33.45 -3.72 -3.69
CA THR A 864 33.54 -2.58 -4.63
C THR A 864 34.89 -2.58 -5.30
N VAL A 865 34.92 -2.50 -6.63
CA VAL A 865 36.14 -2.46 -7.44
C VAL A 865 36.24 -1.10 -8.12
N ASP A 866 37.22 -0.30 -7.74
CA ASP A 866 37.52 0.97 -8.38
C ASP A 866 38.44 0.75 -9.59
N VAL A 867 38.05 1.33 -10.71
CA VAL A 867 38.74 1.24 -12.00
C VAL A 867 39.61 2.48 -12.18
N PRO A 868 40.92 2.34 -12.45
CA PRO A 868 41.78 3.50 -12.64
C PRO A 868 41.38 4.30 -13.90
N GLU A 869 41.64 5.60 -13.91
CA GLU A 869 41.26 6.50 -15.02
C GLU A 869 41.93 6.10 -16.35
N ASP A 870 43.14 5.56 -16.29
CA ASP A 870 43.95 5.11 -17.42
C ASP A 870 43.72 3.63 -17.79
N ALA A 871 42.72 2.96 -17.20
CA ALA A 871 42.40 1.57 -17.51
C ALA A 871 42.16 1.38 -19.02
N ARG A 872 42.72 0.31 -19.60
CA ARG A 872 42.38 -0.05 -20.99
C ARG A 872 40.94 -0.57 -21.02
N SER A 873 40.12 -0.05 -21.92
CA SER A 873 38.78 -0.59 -22.19
C SER A 873 38.87 -2.08 -22.49
N GLY A 874 38.05 -2.88 -21.81
CA GLY A 874 38.11 -4.33 -21.94
C GLY A 874 37.59 -5.06 -20.72
N THR A 875 37.69 -6.38 -20.79
CA THR A 875 37.20 -7.30 -19.76
C THR A 875 38.32 -7.68 -18.81
N TYR A 876 38.09 -7.50 -17.51
CA TYR A 876 39.00 -7.86 -16.43
C TYR A 876 38.35 -8.95 -15.57
N GLU A 877 39.03 -10.08 -15.46
CA GLU A 877 38.62 -11.15 -14.56
C GLU A 877 39.24 -10.93 -13.19
N ILE A 878 38.39 -10.87 -12.17
CA ILE A 878 38.76 -10.60 -10.78
C ILE A 878 38.38 -11.83 -9.96
N PRO A 879 39.36 -12.70 -9.63
CA PRO A 879 39.12 -13.84 -8.77
C PRO A 879 38.73 -13.40 -7.36
N VAL A 880 37.64 -13.97 -6.85
CA VAL A 880 37.14 -13.85 -5.48
C VAL A 880 37.23 -15.23 -4.84
N ASP A 881 37.97 -15.36 -3.75
CA ASP A 881 38.13 -16.60 -2.98
C ASP A 881 37.69 -16.39 -1.54
N PHE A 882 36.96 -17.37 -1.02
CA PHE A 882 36.63 -17.46 0.39
C PHE A 882 36.64 -18.93 0.84
N GLY A 883 37.55 -19.28 1.74
CA GLY A 883 37.64 -20.63 2.29
C GLY A 883 37.81 -21.71 1.22
N GLY A 884 38.54 -21.43 0.14
CA GLY A 884 38.78 -22.35 -0.98
C GLY A 884 37.63 -22.46 -1.99
N ALA A 885 36.57 -21.66 -1.83
CA ALA A 885 35.53 -21.50 -2.84
C ALA A 885 35.87 -20.29 -3.72
N GLU A 886 36.21 -20.55 -4.98
CA GLU A 886 36.56 -19.50 -5.95
C GLU A 886 35.37 -19.15 -6.86
N GLN A 887 35.18 -17.86 -7.12
CA GLN A 887 34.32 -17.30 -8.16
C GLN A 887 35.08 -16.23 -8.92
N THR A 888 34.74 -16.02 -10.19
CA THR A 888 35.33 -14.95 -11.00
C THR A 888 34.30 -13.85 -11.21
N LEU A 889 34.62 -12.62 -10.78
CA LEU A 889 33.89 -11.42 -11.17
C LEU A 889 34.50 -10.86 -12.45
N THR A 890 33.70 -10.74 -13.49
CA THR A 890 34.09 -10.14 -14.76
C THR A 890 33.68 -8.66 -14.76
N VAL A 891 34.67 -7.76 -14.67
CA VAL A 891 34.45 -6.32 -14.77
C VAL A 891 34.76 -5.85 -16.18
N ARG A 892 33.76 -5.35 -16.91
CA ARG A 892 33.97 -4.70 -18.21
C ARG A 892 34.16 -3.21 -18.01
N THR A 893 35.29 -2.72 -18.47
CA THR A 893 35.65 -1.31 -18.37
C THR A 893 35.41 -0.61 -19.69
N TYR A 894 34.89 0.60 -19.60
CA TYR A 894 34.59 1.45 -20.74
C TYR A 894 35.15 2.84 -20.51
N PRO A 895 35.61 3.51 -21.57
CA PRO A 895 36.14 4.85 -21.44
C PRO A 895 35.01 5.82 -21.05
N PRO A 896 35.35 6.98 -20.47
CA PRO A 896 34.35 7.97 -20.11
C PRO A 896 33.65 8.51 -21.36
N THR A 897 32.37 8.82 -21.24
CA THR A 897 31.54 9.29 -22.37
C THR A 897 30.74 10.52 -21.95
N GLY A 898 30.62 11.49 -22.85
CA GLY A 898 29.97 12.76 -22.56
C GLY A 898 29.79 13.59 -23.82
N GLY A 899 29.48 14.87 -23.62
CA GLY A 899 29.15 15.80 -24.71
C GLY A 899 27.71 15.66 -25.21
N LYS A 900 27.43 16.30 -26.36
CA LYS A 900 26.11 16.30 -26.99
C LYS A 900 25.75 14.94 -27.58
N ASP A 901 24.45 14.66 -27.65
CA ASP A 901 23.92 13.51 -28.39
C ASP A 901 24.23 13.66 -29.89
N LEU A 902 25.00 12.71 -30.42
CA LEU A 902 25.47 12.68 -31.80
C LEU A 902 24.50 12.02 -32.76
N ALA A 903 23.48 11.31 -32.25
CA ALA A 903 22.43 10.73 -33.08
C ALA A 903 21.36 11.76 -33.42
N ARG A 904 21.14 12.75 -32.54
CA ARG A 904 20.10 13.77 -32.71
C ARG A 904 20.22 14.55 -34.02
N GLY A 905 19.12 14.58 -34.77
CA GLY A 905 19.00 15.27 -36.06
C GLY A 905 19.74 14.58 -37.21
N THR A 906 20.31 13.39 -37.00
CA THR A 906 20.97 12.63 -38.08
C THR A 906 19.94 11.93 -38.96
N VAL A 907 20.29 11.77 -40.25
CA VAL A 907 19.48 10.99 -41.19
C VAL A 907 19.60 9.50 -40.83
N ALA A 908 18.48 8.91 -40.43
CA ALA A 908 18.36 7.49 -40.13
C ALA A 908 17.64 6.76 -41.27
N THR A 909 18.05 5.51 -41.53
CA THR A 909 17.39 4.56 -42.43
C THR A 909 17.16 3.24 -41.72
N SER A 910 16.24 2.43 -42.23
CA SER A 910 15.92 1.12 -41.68
C SER A 910 15.85 0.05 -42.77
N SER A 911 15.77 -1.22 -42.36
CA SER A 911 15.44 -2.34 -43.25
C SER A 911 13.99 -2.31 -43.75
N GLY A 912 13.14 -1.47 -43.16
CA GLY A 912 11.71 -1.39 -43.40
C GLY A 912 10.97 -0.83 -42.18
N ASP A 913 9.98 0.03 -42.44
CA ASP A 913 9.15 0.65 -41.41
C ASP A 913 7.77 -0.04 -41.35
N GLU A 914 7.17 -0.14 -40.16
CA GLU A 914 5.84 -0.74 -39.95
C GLU A 914 4.78 -0.02 -40.78
N THR A 915 4.83 1.32 -40.78
CA THR A 915 4.00 2.23 -41.57
C THR A 915 4.74 3.55 -41.78
N PRO A 916 4.34 4.39 -42.76
CA PRO A 916 4.92 5.73 -42.93
C PRO A 916 4.81 6.65 -41.70
N ASP A 917 3.90 6.38 -40.76
CA ASP A 917 3.74 7.14 -39.51
C ASP A 917 4.84 6.86 -38.48
N PHE A 918 5.66 5.82 -38.66
CA PHE A 918 6.73 5.40 -37.72
C PHE A 918 8.10 5.27 -38.41
N PRO A 919 8.59 6.32 -39.07
CA PRO A 919 9.78 6.26 -39.91
C PRO A 919 11.07 6.13 -39.08
N ALA A 920 12.15 5.66 -39.70
CA ALA A 920 13.46 5.57 -39.06
C ALA A 920 13.95 6.91 -38.45
N SER A 921 13.63 8.04 -39.09
CA SER A 921 14.00 9.38 -38.61
C SER A 921 13.41 9.73 -37.24
N ALA A 922 12.29 9.11 -36.87
CA ALA A 922 11.66 9.34 -35.57
C ALA A 922 12.49 8.79 -34.39
N ALA A 923 13.44 7.88 -34.64
CA ALA A 923 14.35 7.44 -33.59
C ALA A 923 15.48 8.46 -33.29
N THR A 924 15.72 9.42 -34.18
CA THR A 924 16.83 10.38 -34.08
C THR A 924 16.39 11.85 -34.04
N ASP A 925 15.09 12.15 -34.05
CA ASP A 925 14.57 13.53 -34.09
C ASP A 925 14.61 14.26 -32.73
N GLY A 926 14.62 13.51 -31.62
CA GLY A 926 14.61 14.04 -30.26
C GLY A 926 13.21 14.41 -29.72
N ASP A 927 12.12 14.10 -30.43
CA ASP A 927 10.75 14.27 -29.91
C ASP A 927 10.36 13.01 -29.11
N PRO A 928 10.07 13.10 -27.80
CA PRO A 928 9.71 11.94 -26.99
C PRO A 928 8.36 11.29 -27.36
N ARG A 929 7.59 11.89 -28.28
CA ARG A 929 6.27 11.40 -28.73
C ARG A 929 6.32 10.64 -30.05
N THR A 930 7.43 10.70 -30.79
CA THR A 930 7.62 10.01 -32.07
C THR A 930 8.44 8.74 -31.85
N ARG A 931 8.28 7.75 -32.74
CA ARG A 931 9.04 6.50 -32.66
C ARG A 931 9.27 5.90 -34.03
N TRP A 932 10.39 5.20 -34.18
CA TRP A 932 10.55 4.23 -35.25
C TRP A 932 9.87 2.92 -34.87
N SER A 933 9.32 2.22 -35.87
CA SER A 933 8.80 0.86 -35.73
C SER A 933 9.14 0.05 -36.97
N SER A 934 9.71 -1.14 -36.81
CA SER A 934 10.05 -2.03 -37.93
C SER A 934 8.87 -2.90 -38.37
N THR A 935 9.02 -3.53 -39.53
CA THR A 935 8.25 -4.72 -39.90
C THR A 935 8.38 -5.82 -38.83
N ALA A 936 7.36 -6.67 -38.72
CA ALA A 936 7.27 -7.73 -37.72
C ALA A 936 8.13 -8.96 -38.07
N GLU A 937 9.44 -8.76 -38.21
CA GLU A 937 10.44 -9.79 -38.55
C GLU A 937 11.71 -9.69 -37.70
N ASP A 938 12.30 -10.84 -37.40
CA ASP A 938 13.64 -10.88 -36.81
C ASP A 938 14.66 -10.49 -37.91
N GLY A 939 15.76 -9.84 -37.56
CA GLY A 939 16.73 -9.35 -38.55
C GLY A 939 16.51 -7.91 -39.01
N ALA A 940 15.41 -7.26 -38.63
CA ALA A 940 15.22 -5.84 -38.94
C ALA A 940 16.25 -4.94 -38.25
N TRP A 941 16.64 -3.85 -38.91
CA TRP A 941 17.68 -2.94 -38.43
C TRP A 941 17.30 -1.47 -38.62
N LEU A 942 17.88 -0.62 -37.77
CA LEU A 942 17.90 0.84 -37.91
C LEU A 942 19.35 1.32 -37.89
N GLN A 943 19.71 2.22 -38.80
CA GLN A 943 21.06 2.78 -38.88
C GLN A 943 21.03 4.28 -39.14
N PHE A 944 22.09 4.98 -38.76
CA PHE A 944 22.27 6.41 -38.98
C PHE A 944 23.76 6.75 -39.12
N ALA A 945 24.04 7.92 -39.71
CA ALA A 945 25.40 8.41 -39.90
C ALA A 945 25.70 9.55 -38.92
N LEU A 946 26.79 9.40 -38.16
CA LEU A 946 27.35 10.46 -37.32
C LEU A 946 27.93 11.57 -38.21
N ALA A 947 28.05 12.80 -37.69
CA ALA A 947 28.52 13.95 -38.47
C ALA A 947 29.98 13.86 -38.94
N HIS A 948 30.84 13.17 -38.18
CA HIS A 948 32.26 12.91 -38.45
C HIS A 948 32.65 11.52 -37.88
N PRO A 949 33.69 10.85 -38.40
CA PRO A 949 34.21 9.63 -37.78
C PRO A 949 34.52 9.90 -36.30
N THR A 950 33.93 9.11 -35.41
CA THR A 950 33.93 9.35 -33.97
C THR A 950 34.35 8.08 -33.22
N ARG A 951 35.10 8.24 -32.13
CA ARG A 951 35.27 7.18 -31.13
C ARG A 951 33.99 7.08 -30.29
N LEU A 952 33.06 6.23 -30.70
CA LEU A 952 31.75 6.08 -30.07
C LEU A 952 31.88 5.25 -28.78
N GLY A 953 31.33 5.78 -27.68
CA GLY A 953 31.49 5.17 -26.36
C GLY A 953 30.19 4.64 -25.73
N ARG A 954 29.03 5.20 -26.10
CA ARG A 954 27.74 4.79 -25.53
C ARG A 954 26.60 5.03 -26.51
N LEU A 955 25.68 4.06 -26.59
CA LEU A 955 24.33 4.28 -27.10
C LEU A 955 23.31 4.18 -25.95
N VAL A 956 22.31 5.05 -25.97
CA VAL A 956 21.13 4.91 -25.12
C VAL A 956 19.95 4.64 -26.03
N LEU A 957 19.31 3.48 -25.85
CA LEU A 957 18.18 3.02 -26.64
C LEU A 957 16.93 3.10 -25.77
N ASN A 958 15.92 3.84 -26.21
CA ASN A 958 14.64 3.92 -25.52
C ASN A 958 13.60 3.10 -26.30
N TRP A 959 13.47 1.83 -25.93
CA TRP A 959 12.52 0.92 -26.55
C TRP A 959 11.08 1.19 -26.11
N GLN A 960 10.12 0.89 -26.98
CA GLN A 960 8.72 0.69 -26.61
C GLN A 960 8.53 -0.76 -26.06
N ASP A 961 7.32 -1.15 -25.66
CA ASP A 961 6.99 -2.53 -25.28
C ASP A 961 7.34 -3.58 -26.36
N ALA A 962 7.38 -3.17 -27.64
CA ALA A 962 7.85 -3.97 -28.76
C ALA A 962 9.37 -3.80 -28.96
N TYR A 963 10.18 -4.51 -28.16
CA TYR A 963 11.64 -4.36 -28.13
C TYR A 963 12.40 -5.59 -28.66
N ALA A 964 13.72 -5.44 -28.84
CA ALA A 964 14.62 -6.54 -29.18
C ALA A 964 15.08 -7.30 -27.93
N SER A 965 14.73 -8.59 -27.83
CA SER A 965 15.26 -9.47 -26.78
C SER A 965 16.71 -9.90 -27.05
N GLY A 966 17.18 -9.80 -28.30
CA GLY A 966 18.59 -9.88 -28.67
C GLY A 966 18.90 -8.97 -29.86
N TYR A 967 20.01 -8.24 -29.80
CA TYR A 967 20.45 -7.32 -30.86
C TYR A 967 21.96 -7.05 -30.82
N ARG A 968 22.49 -6.53 -31.93
CA ARG A 968 23.88 -6.09 -32.06
C ARG A 968 23.95 -4.61 -32.40
N VAL A 969 24.87 -3.91 -31.76
CA VAL A 969 25.32 -2.60 -32.22
C VAL A 969 26.50 -2.82 -33.15
N GLN A 970 26.36 -2.38 -34.38
CA GLN A 970 27.41 -2.45 -35.39
C GLN A 970 27.83 -1.04 -35.78
N VAL A 971 29.10 -0.88 -36.08
CA VAL A 971 29.67 0.39 -36.54
C VAL A 971 30.42 0.17 -37.83
N SER A 972 30.52 1.21 -38.63
CA SER A 972 31.24 1.19 -39.90
C SER A 972 31.87 2.55 -40.20
N PRO A 973 33.08 2.59 -40.80
CA PRO A 973 33.65 3.84 -41.30
C PRO A 973 33.03 4.30 -42.63
N ASP A 974 32.48 3.39 -43.43
CA ASP A 974 32.07 3.63 -44.83
C ASP A 974 30.59 3.26 -45.14
N GLY A 975 29.89 2.67 -44.18
CA GLY A 975 28.49 2.22 -44.31
C GLY A 975 28.34 0.89 -45.07
N ARG A 976 29.45 0.28 -45.52
CA ARG A 976 29.48 -0.96 -46.31
C ARG A 976 30.09 -2.10 -45.51
N THR A 977 31.26 -1.88 -44.91
CA THR A 977 31.93 -2.86 -44.08
C THR A 977 31.58 -2.62 -42.62
N TRP A 978 30.80 -3.54 -42.05
CA TRP A 978 30.29 -3.45 -40.70
C TRP A 978 31.06 -4.36 -39.75
N ARG A 979 31.40 -3.82 -38.57
CA ARG A 979 31.93 -4.60 -37.45
C ARG A 979 31.01 -4.47 -36.25
N THR A 980 30.87 -5.53 -35.47
CA THR A 980 30.07 -5.51 -34.24
C THR A 980 30.85 -4.80 -33.14
N ALA A 981 30.27 -3.74 -32.58
CA ALA A 981 30.80 -2.98 -31.45
C ALA A 981 30.26 -3.47 -30.09
N ALA A 982 29.01 -3.95 -30.06
CA ALA A 982 28.41 -4.56 -28.88
C ALA A 982 27.39 -5.63 -29.29
N THR A 983 27.22 -6.66 -28.46
CA THR A 983 26.18 -7.69 -28.62
C THR A 983 25.39 -7.77 -27.32
N VAL A 984 24.06 -7.70 -27.42
CA VAL A 984 23.11 -7.82 -26.31
C VAL A 984 22.26 -9.05 -26.58
N ARG A 985 22.28 -10.03 -25.68
CA ARG A 985 21.58 -11.33 -25.86
C ARG A 985 20.33 -11.47 -24.99
N ASP A 986 20.16 -10.57 -24.04
CA ASP A 986 19.14 -10.54 -23.00
C ASP A 986 18.54 -9.13 -22.84
N GLY A 987 18.12 -8.53 -23.96
CA GLY A 987 17.43 -7.24 -23.96
C GLY A 987 16.21 -7.25 -23.04
N LYS A 988 15.99 -6.16 -22.32
CA LYS A 988 14.96 -5.96 -21.29
C LYS A 988 13.87 -4.98 -21.72
N GLY A 989 14.09 -4.21 -22.78
CA GLY A 989 13.20 -3.15 -23.22
C GLY A 989 13.31 -1.90 -22.35
N GLY A 990 12.42 -0.92 -22.58
CA GLY A 990 12.54 0.40 -21.94
C GLY A 990 13.85 1.11 -22.29
N ARG A 991 14.41 1.87 -21.34
CA ARG A 991 15.66 2.61 -21.53
C ARG A 991 16.88 1.75 -21.22
N GLU A 992 17.64 1.40 -22.23
CA GLU A 992 18.87 0.61 -22.14
C GLU A 992 20.10 1.44 -22.51
N SER A 993 21.21 1.24 -21.80
CA SER A 993 22.49 1.89 -22.09
C SER A 993 23.51 0.84 -22.52
N VAL A 994 23.95 0.91 -23.77
CA VAL A 994 24.95 0.01 -24.35
C VAL A 994 26.29 0.73 -24.43
N ARG A 995 27.28 0.30 -23.65
CA ARG A 995 28.64 0.86 -23.64
C ARG A 995 29.54 0.13 -24.64
N MET A 996 30.48 0.86 -25.22
CA MET A 996 31.47 0.33 -26.17
C MET A 996 32.73 1.21 -26.21
N ASP A 997 33.76 0.77 -26.94
CA ASP A 997 34.93 1.59 -27.29
C ASP A 997 35.18 1.46 -28.80
N ALA A 998 34.28 2.06 -29.58
CA ALA A 998 34.23 1.88 -31.03
C ALA A 998 34.93 3.04 -31.74
N ARG A 999 36.21 2.85 -32.08
CA ARG A 999 37.00 3.79 -32.91
C ARG A 999 36.46 3.91 -34.33
N ASP A 1000 36.63 5.09 -34.94
CA ASP A 1000 36.34 5.35 -36.34
C ASP A 1000 34.89 5.03 -36.77
N ALA A 1001 33.94 5.14 -35.84
CA ALA A 1001 32.53 4.94 -36.14
C ALA A 1001 32.00 6.17 -36.89
N ARG A 1002 31.63 5.99 -38.16
CA ARG A 1002 30.91 6.99 -38.94
C ARG A 1002 29.44 6.61 -39.10
N PHE A 1003 29.15 5.34 -39.26
CA PHE A 1003 27.82 4.77 -39.37
C PHE A 1003 27.58 3.84 -38.19
N VAL A 1004 26.37 3.88 -37.64
CA VAL A 1004 25.94 3.06 -36.51
C VAL A 1004 24.67 2.32 -36.93
N ARG A 1005 24.61 1.01 -36.67
CA ARG A 1005 23.46 0.15 -36.95
C ARG A 1005 23.07 -0.63 -35.71
N ILE A 1006 21.80 -0.55 -35.34
CA ILE A 1006 21.14 -1.41 -34.36
C ILE A 1006 20.51 -2.55 -35.15
N GLN A 1007 21.13 -3.71 -35.09
CA GLN A 1007 20.72 -4.92 -35.79
C GLN A 1007 19.91 -5.80 -34.82
N GLY A 1008 18.60 -5.87 -34.99
CA GLY A 1008 17.75 -6.75 -34.20
C GLY A 1008 17.95 -8.20 -34.60
N ASP A 1009 18.35 -9.05 -33.65
CA ASP A 1009 18.56 -10.49 -33.89
C ASP A 1009 17.34 -11.31 -33.47
N LYS A 1010 16.61 -10.89 -32.42
CA LYS A 1010 15.40 -11.57 -31.93
C LYS A 1010 14.41 -10.60 -31.29
N ARG A 1011 13.14 -10.66 -31.67
CA ARG A 1011 12.04 -9.87 -31.07
C ARG A 1011 11.61 -10.42 -29.73
N ALA A 1012 11.19 -9.54 -28.81
CA ALA A 1012 10.62 -9.93 -27.52
C ALA A 1012 9.12 -10.22 -27.60
N THR A 1013 8.44 -9.65 -28.60
CA THR A 1013 6.99 -9.78 -28.80
C THR A 1013 6.68 -10.26 -30.23
N ARG A 1014 5.40 -10.44 -30.55
CA ARG A 1014 4.95 -10.73 -31.92
C ARG A 1014 5.07 -9.54 -32.89
N PHE A 1015 5.23 -8.33 -32.36
CA PHE A 1015 5.35 -7.09 -33.14
C PHE A 1015 6.80 -6.88 -33.59
N GLY A 1016 7.07 -5.87 -34.44
CA GLY A 1016 8.42 -5.48 -34.85
C GLY A 1016 9.24 -4.88 -33.71
N TYR A 1017 10.43 -4.34 -34.02
CA TYR A 1017 11.22 -3.56 -33.08
C TYR A 1017 10.75 -2.10 -33.10
N SER A 1018 10.62 -1.46 -31.94
CA SER A 1018 10.25 -0.06 -31.87
C SER A 1018 11.07 0.73 -30.85
N LEU A 1019 11.59 1.87 -31.30
CA LEU A 1019 12.43 2.78 -30.54
C LEU A 1019 11.79 4.17 -30.53
N TRP A 1020 11.51 4.68 -29.33
CA TRP A 1020 11.19 6.09 -29.10
C TRP A 1020 12.40 6.97 -29.41
N SER A 1021 13.61 6.53 -29.05
CA SER A 1021 14.82 7.29 -29.37
C SER A 1021 16.08 6.42 -29.35
N VAL A 1022 17.09 6.90 -30.08
CA VAL A 1022 18.48 6.48 -30.01
C VAL A 1022 19.35 7.70 -29.73
N GLU A 1023 20.13 7.65 -28.66
CA GLU A 1023 21.12 8.68 -28.33
C GLU A 1023 22.52 8.09 -28.48
N ALA A 1024 23.48 8.84 -29.03
CA ALA A 1024 24.86 8.40 -29.25
C ALA A 1024 25.86 9.36 -28.61
N TYR A 1025 26.80 8.85 -27.81
CA TYR A 1025 27.78 9.66 -27.09
C TYR A 1025 29.21 9.22 -27.39
N ALA A 1026 30.06 10.19 -27.68
CA ALA A 1026 31.49 9.98 -27.89
C ALA A 1026 32.21 9.64 -26.58
N VAL A 1027 33.38 9.01 -26.74
CA VAL A 1027 34.39 8.93 -25.70
C VAL A 1027 34.96 10.32 -25.41
N THR A 1028 35.06 10.70 -24.14
CA THR A 1028 35.76 11.91 -23.69
C THR A 1028 37.21 11.56 -23.43
N GLU A 1029 38.16 12.20 -24.09
CA GLU A 1029 39.58 11.93 -23.85
C GLU A 1029 40.01 12.47 -22.46
N PRO A 1030 40.79 11.72 -21.66
CA PRO A 1030 41.27 12.21 -20.37
C PRO A 1030 42.26 13.37 -20.58
N GLY A 1031 41.90 14.58 -20.13
CA GLY A 1031 42.83 15.72 -20.03
C GLY A 1031 42.59 16.94 -20.95
N GLY A 1032 41.51 16.99 -21.73
CA GLY A 1032 41.16 18.19 -22.52
C GLY A 1032 40.23 19.14 -21.78
N GLN A 1033 40.76 20.01 -20.90
CA GLN A 1033 40.01 21.20 -20.49
C GLN A 1033 39.95 22.19 -21.66
N ASP A 1034 38.77 22.32 -22.26
CA ASP A 1034 38.42 23.47 -23.11
C ASP A 1034 38.54 24.75 -22.27
N ARG A 1035 39.57 25.56 -22.53
CA ARG A 1035 39.58 26.97 -22.12
C ARG A 1035 38.69 27.75 -23.09
N PRO A 1036 37.65 28.46 -22.63
CA PRO A 1036 36.89 29.35 -23.50
C PRO A 1036 37.72 30.59 -23.81
N GLY A 1037 37.80 30.94 -25.09
CA GLY A 1037 38.54 32.08 -25.61
C GLY A 1037 38.05 33.41 -25.03
N GLY A 1038 39.02 34.25 -24.63
CA GLY A 1038 38.84 35.67 -24.34
C GLY A 1038 39.70 36.49 -25.31
N GLU A 1039 39.08 37.52 -25.86
CA GLU A 1039 39.53 38.38 -26.96
C GLU A 1039 40.79 39.22 -26.68
N GLY A 1040 41.63 39.37 -27.71
CA GLY A 1040 42.23 40.62 -28.18
C GLY A 1040 43.15 41.46 -27.26
N LYS A 1041 44.46 41.49 -27.58
CA LYS A 1041 45.21 42.70 -28.00
C LYS A 1041 46.67 42.37 -28.38
N PRO A 1042 47.30 43.13 -29.32
CA PRO A 1042 48.67 42.89 -29.76
C PRO A 1042 49.68 43.83 -29.09
N GLY A 1043 50.93 43.38 -29.00
CA GLY A 1043 52.12 44.24 -28.87
C GLY A 1043 53.04 43.90 -27.69
N GLY A 1044 54.34 43.83 -27.97
CA GLY A 1044 55.39 43.98 -26.95
C GLY A 1044 56.50 42.94 -27.02
N GLU A 1045 57.63 43.36 -27.58
CA GLU A 1045 58.93 42.69 -27.58
C GLU A 1045 59.54 42.45 -26.18
N ASP A 1046 60.57 41.61 -26.21
CA ASP A 1046 61.76 41.59 -25.35
C ASP A 1046 61.73 40.96 -23.94
N GLY A 1047 62.78 40.17 -23.73
CA GLY A 1047 63.55 40.26 -22.48
C GLY A 1047 63.60 39.02 -21.60
N SER A 1048 64.59 38.16 -21.87
CA SER A 1048 65.57 37.61 -20.90
C SER A 1048 65.16 37.30 -19.45
N GLY A 1049 65.63 36.14 -18.97
CA GLY A 1049 66.25 36.08 -17.64
C GLY A 1049 65.80 34.95 -16.70
N ASP A 1050 66.46 33.81 -16.85
CA ASP A 1050 67.25 33.10 -15.81
C ASP A 1050 66.76 33.01 -14.35
N LYS A 1051 66.82 31.77 -13.81
CA LYS A 1051 67.04 31.36 -12.40
C LYS A 1051 65.96 31.80 -11.37
N ASP A 1052 65.62 31.04 -10.33
CA ASP A 1052 66.37 30.06 -9.56
C ASP A 1052 65.40 29.15 -8.74
N GLN A 1053 65.85 27.95 -8.41
CA GLN A 1053 65.34 27.08 -7.32
C GLN A 1053 65.72 27.66 -5.93
N PRO A 1054 65.45 27.05 -4.75
CA PRO A 1054 64.55 25.95 -4.36
C PRO A 1054 63.83 26.18 -2.99
N ALA A 1055 63.16 25.10 -2.52
CA ALA A 1055 63.06 24.64 -1.14
C ALA A 1055 61.89 25.15 -0.27
N GLY A 1056 61.19 24.19 0.35
CA GLY A 1056 60.18 24.49 1.36
C GLY A 1056 59.31 23.31 1.73
N SER A 1057 59.87 22.42 2.56
CA SER A 1057 59.24 21.39 3.38
C SER A 1057 57.80 21.64 3.87
N GLY A 1058 57.05 20.55 4.09
CA GLY A 1058 56.30 20.42 5.35
C GLY A 1058 54.88 19.85 5.26
N LYS A 1059 54.78 18.56 5.57
CA LYS A 1059 53.69 17.87 6.30
C LYS A 1059 52.40 18.65 6.57
N ARG A 1060 51.26 18.08 6.13
CA ARG A 1060 50.30 17.37 6.99
C ARG A 1060 49.40 16.46 6.17
#